data_AF-A0A562I0G6-F1
#
_entry.id   AF-A0A562I0G6-F1
#
_cell.length_a   1.000
_cell.length_b   1.000
_cell.length_c   1.000
_cell.angle_alpha   90.00
_cell.angle_beta   90.00
_cell.angle_gamma   90.00
#
_symmetry.space_group_name_H-M   'P 1'
#
loop_
_entity.id
_entity.type
_entity.pdbx_description
1 polymer ?
#
loop_
_entity_poly.entity_id
_entity_poly.type
_entity_poly.pdbx_seq_one_letter_code
_entity_poly.pdbx_strand_id
1 'polypeptide(L)'
;MTCELIKLIFLYFGKNINPVISGSFFQVNTSRSLDTLIRSGVSSISEKNYIDALVYLSSAIQGNPKKVELYILLWKSLQEIGSSAIQEAYLQWLTTTFPKEKLARREYWSYCSAHYSKSDLNALVRSHIAHVDDPLELRQLLAFLSDDSGPQQSHPIGVVRYDLKNKTLTGWALDLRAPNRVLNIKLKTATMTATFPASLPCPLLINAGFLIFHGGISIQIPEPLEELYVYFEDAQNEELIGSPVAALPVLVPPMPEEVNSFEHPVDVLVPVYKSKEATLECLESLFKAKSKNKTLHQIIVLNDCSPDNSLTEAIDNLAGKHDFVHIKRPANLGFIRNINRGMTLHPERDVVWLNSDTRVYSNWLDRLRSVAYSAQDVASVTPFTNNGELMSFPKPLVAHPMPTPKQHAELDYLARKANQPPVELVMGCGFCFYIKRSALNDVGYLDEVGLSRGYGEETDWCLRAQTKGWRHMGATHVFVAHSGGHSFGSEKALWAYQNNVVIRQRYPLAERQFEAFVAADPLAEARNHLLNLLEQSKPKASTPNKKSILKREYPELPGRYWLIADQLSQKLGAYWLNLARYLARNNPDIRLLVEPGSPWEVQLLNCSNVFLIPQVASLSDKDFVSLCGVSLALSLDKAKSSDINSWFAAQQAEKYQLPLFAPNSLLLHSLGGFPITDLQAYLPEQLCPTLI
;
A
#
# COMPACT_ATOMS: atom_id res chain seq x y z
N MET A 1 -28.96 7.88 20.31
CA MET A 1 -27.98 7.32 21.28
C MET A 1 -26.55 7.53 20.79
N THR A 2 -26.13 8.78 20.62
CA THR A 2 -24.80 9.19 20.11
C THR A 2 -23.86 9.66 21.23
N CYS A 3 -24.36 9.99 22.42
CA CYS A 3 -23.55 10.51 23.52
C CYS A 3 -22.72 9.47 24.28
N GLU A 4 -23.13 8.20 24.39
CA GLU A 4 -22.36 7.20 25.15
C GLU A 4 -21.16 6.64 24.39
N LEU A 5 -21.30 6.41 23.07
CA LEU A 5 -20.18 5.99 22.23
C LEU A 5 -19.09 7.08 22.19
N ILE A 6 -19.52 8.35 22.07
CA ILE A 6 -18.62 9.51 22.17
C ILE A 6 -17.99 9.58 23.57
N LYS A 7 -18.74 9.32 24.66
CA LYS A 7 -18.18 9.30 26.03
C LYS A 7 -17.17 8.16 26.24
N LEU A 8 -17.41 6.97 25.71
CA LEU A 8 -16.49 5.82 25.80
C LEU A 8 -15.21 6.07 24.99
N ILE A 9 -15.34 6.61 23.78
CA ILE A 9 -14.21 7.07 22.97
C ILE A 9 -13.46 8.21 23.70
N PHE A 10 -14.15 9.19 24.28
CA PHE A 10 -13.54 10.27 25.07
C PHE A 10 -12.83 9.79 26.35
N LEU A 11 -13.40 8.80 27.05
CA LEU A 11 -12.83 8.20 28.26
C LEU A 11 -11.52 7.48 27.96
N TYR A 12 -11.39 6.87 26.78
CA TYR A 12 -10.20 6.13 26.37
C TYR A 12 -9.15 6.96 25.63
N PHE A 13 -9.53 8.02 24.90
CA PHE A 13 -8.61 8.79 24.05
C PHE A 13 -8.23 10.18 24.58
N GLY A 14 -8.76 10.62 25.72
CA GLY A 14 -8.52 11.98 26.22
C GLY A 14 -9.15 13.07 25.33
N LYS A 15 -9.10 14.34 25.77
CA LYS A 15 -9.91 15.47 25.27
C LYS A 15 -9.76 15.89 23.79
N ASN A 16 -9.07 15.15 22.93
CA ASN A 16 -8.66 15.63 21.59
C ASN A 16 -9.33 14.94 20.38
N ILE A 17 -10.56 14.44 20.51
CA ILE A 17 -11.33 13.96 19.34
C ILE A 17 -12.51 14.92 19.08
N ASN A 18 -12.54 15.53 17.89
CA ASN A 18 -13.64 16.37 17.45
C ASN A 18 -14.86 15.50 17.12
N PRO A 19 -16.07 15.79 17.66
CA PRO A 19 -17.24 14.99 17.39
C PRO A 19 -17.88 15.45 16.08
N VAL A 20 -17.66 14.71 14.99
CA VAL A 20 -18.49 14.81 13.77
C VAL A 20 -19.10 13.45 13.51
N ILE A 21 -20.19 13.14 14.22
CA ILE A 21 -21.06 12.00 13.91
C ILE A 21 -22.47 12.58 13.69
N SER A 22 -22.71 13.12 12.51
CA SER A 22 -24.06 13.34 11.99
C SER A 22 -24.07 13.00 10.50
N GLY A 23 -24.30 11.72 10.21
CA GLY A 23 -24.50 11.19 8.87
C GLY A 23 -25.61 10.14 8.91
N SER A 24 -26.61 10.31 8.05
CA SER A 24 -27.78 9.44 7.87
C SER A 24 -27.40 7.97 7.76
N PHE A 25 -27.98 7.14 8.64
CA PHE A 25 -27.83 5.69 8.64
C PHE A 25 -28.51 5.08 7.40
N PHE A 26 -27.72 4.61 6.44
CA PHE A 26 -28.19 3.58 5.53
C PHE A 26 -28.21 2.24 6.29
N GLN A 27 -29.38 1.63 6.40
CA GLN A 27 -29.55 0.28 6.94
C GLN A 27 -28.84 -0.71 6.03
N VAL A 28 -27.64 -1.15 6.44
CA VAL A 28 -27.08 -2.42 5.98
C VAL A 28 -27.63 -3.48 6.92
N ASN A 29 -28.31 -4.49 6.37
CA ASN A 29 -28.84 -5.65 7.08
C ASN A 29 -27.68 -6.49 7.66
N THR A 30 -27.13 -6.07 8.81
CA THR A 30 -26.36 -6.94 9.69
C THR A 30 -27.23 -7.21 10.92
N SER A 31 -27.53 -8.48 11.19
CA SER A 31 -28.47 -8.90 12.22
C SER A 31 -28.05 -8.59 13.67
N ARG A 32 -26.75 -8.33 13.90
CA ARG A 32 -26.26 -7.73 15.14
C ARG A 32 -25.97 -6.25 14.88
N SER A 33 -26.49 -5.36 15.72
CA SER A 33 -26.29 -3.92 15.50
C SER A 33 -24.81 -3.56 15.66
N LEU A 34 -24.31 -2.69 14.78
CA LEU A 34 -22.94 -2.17 14.85
C LEU A 34 -22.59 -1.63 16.25
N ASP A 35 -23.53 -0.92 16.87
CA ASP A 35 -23.38 -0.35 18.21
C ASP A 35 -23.15 -1.43 19.28
N THR A 36 -23.82 -2.58 19.17
CA THR A 36 -23.58 -3.72 20.06
C THR A 36 -22.16 -4.25 19.92
N LEU A 37 -21.67 -4.45 18.69
CA LEU A 37 -20.32 -4.96 18.44
C LEU A 37 -19.26 -4.01 19.00
N ILE A 38 -19.40 -2.70 18.80
CA ILE A 38 -18.43 -1.72 19.30
C ILE A 38 -18.43 -1.71 20.83
N ARG A 39 -19.60 -1.69 21.48
CA ARG A 39 -19.69 -1.71 22.95
C ARG A 39 -19.08 -2.98 23.54
N SER A 40 -19.38 -4.14 22.97
CA SER A 40 -18.78 -5.41 23.41
C SER A 40 -17.26 -5.38 23.24
N GLY A 41 -16.76 -4.88 22.10
CA GLY A 41 -15.32 -4.72 21.88
C GLY A 41 -14.64 -3.82 22.92
N VAL A 42 -15.21 -2.65 23.20
CA VAL A 42 -14.65 -1.71 24.20
C VAL A 42 -14.74 -2.26 25.62
N SER A 43 -15.84 -2.95 25.99
CA SER A 43 -15.95 -3.64 27.28
C SER A 43 -14.86 -4.70 27.42
N SER A 44 -14.65 -5.51 26.38
CA SER A 44 -13.61 -6.53 26.36
C SER A 44 -12.19 -5.94 26.49
N ILE A 45 -11.89 -4.79 25.87
CA ILE A 45 -10.63 -4.07 26.13
C ILE A 45 -10.51 -3.65 27.60
N SER A 46 -11.58 -3.08 28.17
CA SER A 46 -11.62 -2.63 29.56
C SER A 46 -11.36 -3.78 30.55
N GLU A 47 -11.86 -4.96 30.22
CA GLU A 47 -11.72 -6.21 30.97
C GLU A 47 -10.41 -6.96 30.67
N LYS A 48 -9.53 -6.41 29.82
CA LYS A 48 -8.29 -7.04 29.32
C LYS A 48 -8.51 -8.36 28.57
N ASN A 49 -9.70 -8.55 28.03
CA ASN A 49 -10.08 -9.68 27.20
C ASN A 49 -9.84 -9.35 25.72
N TYR A 50 -8.57 -9.23 25.35
CA TYR A 50 -8.17 -8.71 24.04
C TYR A 50 -8.55 -9.59 22.86
N ILE A 51 -8.69 -10.91 23.07
CA ILE A 51 -9.13 -11.84 22.04
C ILE A 51 -10.59 -11.57 21.66
N ASP A 52 -11.45 -11.36 22.66
CA ASP A 52 -12.85 -11.03 22.38
C ASP A 52 -13.00 -9.65 21.74
N ALA A 53 -12.18 -8.69 22.20
CA ALA A 53 -12.10 -7.38 21.58
C ALA A 53 -11.71 -7.46 20.10
N LEU A 54 -10.68 -8.27 19.76
CA LEU A 54 -10.27 -8.54 18.37
C LEU A 54 -11.46 -9.02 17.53
N VAL A 55 -12.22 -10.00 18.02
CA VAL A 55 -13.35 -10.58 17.28
C VAL A 55 -14.51 -9.60 17.10
N TYR A 56 -14.92 -8.92 18.17
CA TYR A 56 -16.01 -7.95 18.11
C TYR A 56 -15.69 -6.74 17.23
N LEU A 57 -14.48 -6.17 17.37
CA LEU A 57 -14.05 -5.00 16.61
C LEU A 57 -13.81 -5.34 15.14
N SER A 58 -13.24 -6.51 14.83
CA SER A 58 -13.06 -6.95 13.44
C SER A 58 -14.40 -7.18 12.74
N SER A 59 -15.40 -7.73 13.46
CA SER A 59 -16.77 -7.84 12.95
C SER A 59 -17.41 -6.46 12.70
N ALA A 60 -17.17 -5.49 13.59
CA ALA A 60 -17.65 -4.11 13.41
C ALA A 60 -17.01 -3.44 12.18
N ILE A 61 -15.70 -3.68 11.97
CA ILE A 61 -14.93 -3.19 10.82
C ILE A 61 -15.49 -3.76 9.52
N GLN A 62 -15.79 -5.06 9.45
CA GLN A 62 -16.32 -5.69 8.23
C GLN A 62 -17.61 -5.02 7.76
N GLY A 63 -18.48 -4.59 8.68
CA GLY A 63 -19.68 -3.83 8.34
C GLY A 63 -19.43 -2.36 8.01
N ASN A 64 -18.31 -1.78 8.44
CA ASN A 64 -17.99 -0.35 8.32
C ASN A 64 -16.48 -0.09 8.07
N PRO A 65 -15.94 -0.55 6.93
CA PRO A 65 -14.49 -0.53 6.68
C PRO A 65 -13.90 0.89 6.53
N LYS A 66 -14.74 1.92 6.42
CA LYS A 66 -14.30 3.32 6.32
C LYS A 66 -14.10 4.03 7.68
N LYS A 67 -14.46 3.40 8.81
CA LYS A 67 -14.38 4.01 10.16
C LYS A 67 -13.04 3.72 10.82
N VAL A 68 -12.09 4.64 10.71
CA VAL A 68 -10.72 4.47 11.22
C VAL A 68 -10.64 4.28 12.74
N GLU A 69 -11.59 4.83 13.50
CA GLU A 69 -11.63 4.71 14.96
C GLU A 69 -11.75 3.24 15.40
N LEU A 70 -12.42 2.40 14.60
CA LEU A 70 -12.52 0.97 14.86
C LEU A 70 -11.16 0.26 14.72
N TYR A 71 -10.36 0.67 13.74
CA TYR A 71 -9.03 0.12 13.53
C TYR A 71 -8.05 0.57 14.62
N ILE A 72 -8.20 1.79 15.15
CA ILE A 72 -7.43 2.28 16.30
C ILE A 72 -7.82 1.52 17.59
N LEU A 73 -9.10 1.19 17.77
CA LEU A 73 -9.51 0.33 18.88
C LEU A 73 -8.97 -1.10 18.72
N LEU A 74 -9.02 -1.64 17.50
CA LEU A 74 -8.47 -2.97 17.20
C LEU A 74 -6.96 -3.04 17.46
N TRP A 75 -6.23 -1.96 17.16
CA TRP A 75 -4.81 -1.82 17.48
C TRP A 75 -4.53 -2.09 18.96
N LYS A 76 -5.38 -1.63 19.89
CA LYS A 76 -5.19 -1.88 21.33
C LYS A 76 -5.24 -3.36 21.69
N SER A 77 -6.03 -4.16 20.96
CA SER A 77 -5.99 -5.62 21.12
C SER A 77 -4.71 -6.21 20.53
N LEU A 78 -4.37 -5.83 19.28
CA LEU A 78 -3.19 -6.36 18.58
C LEU A 78 -1.86 -6.01 19.26
N GLN A 79 -1.78 -4.87 19.94
CA GLN A 79 -0.62 -4.48 20.74
C GLN A 79 -0.31 -5.51 21.85
N GLU A 80 -1.34 -6.18 22.38
CA GLU A 80 -1.22 -7.08 23.54
C GLU A 80 -1.10 -8.55 23.13
N ILE A 81 -1.79 -8.96 22.05
CA ILE A 81 -1.85 -10.37 21.61
C ILE A 81 -1.12 -10.66 20.29
N GLY A 82 -0.78 -9.62 19.53
CA GLY A 82 -0.11 -9.73 18.23
C GLY A 82 1.39 -9.97 18.37
N SER A 83 1.98 -10.73 17.45
CA SER A 83 3.44 -10.80 17.32
C SER A 83 4.00 -9.48 16.78
N SER A 84 5.30 -9.21 16.98
CA SER A 84 5.94 -7.98 16.46
C SER A 84 5.71 -7.80 14.96
N ALA A 85 5.77 -8.89 14.18
CA ALA A 85 5.55 -8.86 12.73
C ALA A 85 4.10 -8.46 12.38
N ILE A 86 3.10 -8.99 13.09
CA ILE A 86 1.69 -8.60 12.88
C ILE A 86 1.47 -7.15 13.28
N GLN A 87 2.03 -6.72 14.42
CA GLN A 87 1.90 -5.36 14.92
C GLN A 87 2.49 -4.33 13.94
N GLU A 88 3.70 -4.58 13.45
CA GLU A 88 4.37 -3.73 12.48
C GLU A 88 3.58 -3.65 11.16
N ALA A 89 3.22 -4.81 10.60
CA ALA A 89 2.45 -4.87 9.36
C ALA A 89 1.10 -4.13 9.47
N TYR A 90 0.43 -4.27 10.62
CA TYR A 90 -0.83 -3.60 10.89
C TYR A 90 -0.68 -2.08 11.01
N LEU A 91 0.30 -1.57 11.76
CA LEU A 91 0.51 -0.14 11.90
C LEU A 91 1.01 0.52 10.61
N GLN A 92 1.88 -0.15 9.86
CA GLN A 92 2.31 0.32 8.54
C GLN A 92 1.11 0.41 7.59
N TRP A 93 0.26 -0.62 7.57
CA TRP A 93 -0.98 -0.59 6.79
C TRP A 93 -1.92 0.52 7.26
N LEU A 94 -2.11 0.70 8.57
CA LEU A 94 -3.03 1.68 9.14
C LEU A 94 -2.61 3.12 8.78
N THR A 95 -1.32 3.43 8.95
CA THR A 95 -0.76 4.74 8.60
C THR A 95 -0.70 4.98 7.09
N THR A 96 -0.56 3.93 6.30
CA THR A 96 -0.63 4.00 4.83
C THR A 96 -2.06 4.19 4.34
N THR A 97 -3.04 3.55 4.96
CA THR A 97 -4.45 3.64 4.56
C THR A 97 -5.09 4.94 5.03
N PHE A 98 -4.68 5.41 6.21
CA PHE A 98 -5.21 6.62 6.84
C PHE A 98 -4.09 7.61 7.21
N PRO A 99 -3.38 8.19 6.22
CA PRO A 99 -2.17 8.98 6.45
C PRO A 99 -2.40 10.32 7.16
N LYS A 100 -3.65 10.77 7.28
CA LYS A 100 -4.04 11.96 8.06
C LYS A 100 -4.44 11.64 9.50
N GLU A 101 -4.54 10.37 9.87
CA GLU A 101 -4.98 9.97 11.21
C GLU A 101 -3.83 10.07 12.20
N LYS A 102 -3.78 11.24 12.83
CA LYS A 102 -2.72 11.67 13.74
C LYS A 102 -2.44 10.66 14.85
N LEU A 103 -3.49 10.03 15.40
CA LEU A 103 -3.33 9.05 16.46
C LEU A 103 -2.66 7.77 15.95
N ALA A 104 -3.04 7.28 14.76
CA ALA A 104 -2.39 6.12 14.15
C ALA A 104 -0.90 6.37 13.89
N ARG A 105 -0.55 7.57 13.38
CA ARG A 105 0.87 7.96 13.18
C ARG A 105 1.65 7.98 14.49
N ARG A 106 1.10 8.58 15.54
CA ARG A 106 1.77 8.62 16.86
C ARG A 106 1.94 7.23 17.48
N GLU A 107 0.97 6.34 17.33
CA GLU A 107 1.07 4.94 17.79
C GLU A 107 2.15 4.18 17.00
N TYR A 108 2.28 4.41 15.70
CA TYR A 108 3.37 3.87 14.88
C TYR A 108 4.75 4.36 15.39
N TRP A 109 4.89 5.65 15.68
CA TRP A 109 6.12 6.19 16.24
C TRP A 109 6.46 5.63 17.62
N SER A 110 5.46 5.42 18.47
CA SER A 110 5.64 4.73 19.75
C SER A 110 6.14 3.30 19.56
N TYR A 111 5.57 2.55 18.61
CA TYR A 111 6.03 1.21 18.24
C TYR A 111 7.49 1.24 17.75
N CYS A 112 7.83 2.10 16.79
CA CYS A 112 9.21 2.24 16.30
C CYS A 112 10.19 2.55 17.44
N SER A 113 9.83 3.46 18.34
CA SER A 113 10.71 3.81 19.47
C SER A 113 10.97 2.67 20.45
N ALA A 114 10.04 1.72 20.56
CA ALA A 114 10.17 0.55 21.44
C ALA A 114 10.93 -0.62 20.79
N HIS A 115 10.93 -0.71 19.45
CA HIS A 115 11.42 -1.89 18.73
C HIS A 115 12.65 -1.65 17.87
N TYR A 116 12.93 -0.40 17.47
CA TYR A 116 14.05 -0.09 16.57
C TYR A 116 15.28 0.34 17.37
N SER A 117 16.47 0.12 16.80
CA SER A 117 17.68 0.70 17.38
C SER A 117 17.59 2.24 17.35
N LYS A 118 18.30 2.91 18.26
CA LYS A 118 18.31 4.39 18.28
C LYS A 118 18.80 4.98 16.95
N SER A 119 19.81 4.36 16.34
CA SER A 119 20.34 4.81 15.04
C SER A 119 19.31 4.67 13.92
N ASP A 120 18.60 3.53 13.86
CA ASP A 120 17.56 3.29 12.86
C ASP A 120 16.37 4.24 13.06
N LEU A 121 15.97 4.45 14.32
CA LEU A 121 14.91 5.41 14.66
C LEU A 121 15.30 6.83 14.23
N ASN A 122 16.52 7.27 14.52
CA ASN A 122 16.97 8.61 14.14
C ASN A 122 17.02 8.80 12.63
N ALA A 123 17.49 7.79 11.89
CA ALA A 123 17.46 7.80 10.42
C ALA A 123 16.02 7.86 9.89
N LEU A 124 15.12 7.07 10.46
CA LEU A 124 13.70 7.05 10.10
C LEU A 124 13.02 8.40 10.38
N VAL A 125 13.22 8.98 11.58
CA VAL A 125 12.68 10.29 11.95
C VAL A 125 13.19 11.38 11.02
N ARG A 126 14.51 11.43 10.74
CA ARG A 126 15.09 12.44 9.85
C ARG A 126 14.57 12.34 8.42
N SER A 127 14.25 11.13 7.95
CA SER A 127 13.62 10.96 6.64
C SER A 127 12.19 11.53 6.61
N HIS A 128 11.45 11.44 7.72
CA HIS A 128 10.03 11.76 7.78
C HIS A 128 9.69 13.19 8.21
N ILE A 129 10.52 13.80 9.06
CA ILE A 129 10.16 15.03 9.80
C ILE A 129 9.82 16.23 8.89
N ALA A 130 10.32 16.24 7.65
CA ALA A 130 9.99 17.25 6.65
C ALA A 130 8.52 17.26 6.21
N HIS A 131 7.80 16.16 6.45
CA HIS A 131 6.42 15.94 6.02
C HIS A 131 5.40 16.06 7.15
N VAL A 132 5.86 16.33 8.38
CA VAL A 132 5.01 16.37 9.57
C VAL A 132 4.30 17.71 9.66
N ASP A 133 2.98 17.64 9.73
CA ASP A 133 2.07 18.78 9.87
C ASP A 133 1.31 18.79 11.20
N ASP A 134 1.38 17.71 11.98
CA ASP A 134 0.76 17.61 13.29
C ASP A 134 1.75 18.05 14.39
N PRO A 135 1.40 19.06 15.21
CA PRO A 135 2.31 19.56 16.22
C PRO A 135 2.66 18.55 17.33
N LEU A 136 1.73 17.65 17.69
CA LEU A 136 1.99 16.64 18.72
C LEU A 136 2.91 15.53 18.21
N GLU A 137 2.72 15.10 16.97
CA GLU A 137 3.65 14.20 16.29
C GLU A 137 5.04 14.82 16.15
N LEU A 138 5.14 16.08 15.70
CA LEU A 138 6.43 16.76 15.62
C LEU A 138 7.14 16.77 16.98
N ARG A 139 6.41 17.10 18.05
CA ARG A 139 6.96 17.10 19.42
C ARG A 139 7.50 15.72 19.81
N GLN A 140 6.76 14.65 19.50
CA GLN A 140 7.16 13.27 19.75
C GLN A 140 8.46 12.92 19.02
N LEU A 141 8.55 13.26 17.74
CA LEU A 141 9.73 12.98 16.91
C LEU A 141 10.97 13.75 17.35
N LEU A 142 10.81 15.04 17.66
CA LEU A 142 11.92 15.85 18.16
C LEU A 142 12.45 15.32 19.49
N ALA A 143 11.58 14.81 20.37
CA ALA A 143 12.01 14.19 21.62
C ALA A 143 12.89 12.95 21.40
N PHE A 144 12.61 12.13 20.38
CA PHE A 144 13.45 10.99 20.04
C PHE A 144 14.86 11.39 19.61
N LEU A 145 15.02 12.55 18.99
CA LEU A 145 16.33 13.03 18.54
C LEU A 145 17.15 13.69 19.68
N SER A 146 16.49 14.19 20.72
CA SER A 146 17.16 14.92 21.82
C SER A 146 18.14 14.06 22.65
N ASP A 147 17.96 12.74 22.73
CA ASP A 147 18.77 11.87 23.61
C ASP A 147 20.17 11.54 23.06
N ASP A 148 20.51 11.94 21.83
CA ASP A 148 21.62 11.35 21.05
C ASP A 148 22.96 12.09 21.16
N SER A 149 23.06 13.12 22.00
CA SER A 149 24.19 14.05 21.97
C SER A 149 25.06 13.96 23.23
N GLY A 150 26.39 13.89 23.07
CA GLY A 150 27.35 13.98 24.17
C GLY A 150 27.31 15.34 24.88
N PRO A 151 27.90 15.51 26.07
CA PRO A 151 27.56 16.58 27.02
C PRO A 151 27.81 18.07 26.59
N GLN A 152 28.38 18.39 25.42
CA GLN A 152 28.84 19.77 25.14
C GLN A 152 28.62 20.40 23.74
N GLN A 153 27.87 19.79 22.80
CA GLN A 153 27.62 20.44 21.50
C GLN A 153 26.14 20.79 21.27
N SER A 154 25.91 21.94 20.61
CA SER A 154 24.64 22.37 19.99
C SER A 154 24.06 21.22 19.15
N HIS A 155 22.74 21.03 19.15
CA HIS A 155 22.12 19.97 18.33
C HIS A 155 21.02 20.56 17.43
N PRO A 156 21.41 21.24 16.33
CA PRO A 156 20.45 21.85 15.44
C PRO A 156 19.72 20.81 14.60
N ILE A 157 18.45 21.10 14.32
CA ILE A 157 17.64 20.40 13.35
C ILE A 157 16.73 21.40 12.66
N GLY A 158 16.46 21.19 11.38
CA GLY A 158 15.62 22.09 10.61
C GLY A 158 15.22 21.48 9.29
N VAL A 159 14.11 22.01 8.77
CA VAL A 159 13.49 21.60 7.53
C VAL A 159 13.34 22.83 6.65
N VAL A 160 13.67 22.69 5.37
CA VAL A 160 13.45 23.73 4.36
C VAL A 160 12.76 23.17 3.12
N ARG A 161 11.95 24.00 2.49
CA ARG A 161 11.24 23.70 1.24
C ARG A 161 11.02 24.97 0.43
N TYR A 162 10.93 24.83 -0.88
CA TYR A 162 10.56 25.93 -1.75
C TYR A 162 9.06 25.91 -2.03
N ASP A 163 8.39 27.02 -1.72
CA ASP A 163 7.02 27.29 -2.14
C ASP A 163 7.05 27.95 -3.52
N LEU A 164 6.70 27.15 -4.52
CA LEU A 164 6.67 27.57 -5.92
C LEU A 164 5.67 28.70 -6.19
N LYS A 165 4.54 28.73 -5.47
CA LYS A 165 3.48 29.70 -5.70
C LYS A 165 3.89 31.09 -5.22
N ASN A 166 4.53 31.16 -4.06
CA ASN A 166 4.95 32.41 -3.45
C ASN A 166 6.41 32.79 -3.75
N LYS A 167 7.16 31.92 -4.44
CA LYS A 167 8.60 32.04 -4.70
C LYS A 167 9.40 32.23 -3.41
N THR A 168 9.02 31.51 -2.35
CA THR A 168 9.62 31.64 -1.03
C THR A 168 10.25 30.33 -0.57
N LEU A 169 11.49 30.41 -0.08
CA LEU A 169 12.06 29.36 0.75
C LEU A 169 11.43 29.45 2.13
N THR A 170 10.69 28.41 2.53
CA THR A 170 10.02 28.34 3.83
C THR A 170 10.54 27.15 4.63
N GLY A 171 10.45 27.23 5.95
CA GLY A 171 10.97 26.17 6.80
C GLY A 171 10.97 26.52 8.27
N TRP A 172 11.67 25.69 9.04
CA TRP A 172 11.94 25.96 10.44
C TRP A 172 13.28 25.35 10.87
N ALA A 173 13.83 25.87 11.95
CA ALA A 173 15.08 25.46 12.55
C ALA A 173 15.01 25.59 14.08
N LEU A 174 15.59 24.64 14.80
CA LEU A 174 15.61 24.57 16.25
C LEU A 174 16.92 23.94 16.73
N ASP A 175 17.47 24.44 17.83
CA ASP A 175 18.48 23.72 18.61
C ASP A 175 17.78 22.88 19.68
N LEU A 176 17.87 21.55 19.60
CA LEU A 176 17.17 20.65 20.52
C LEU A 176 17.65 20.78 21.96
N ARG A 177 18.85 21.34 22.20
CA ARG A 177 19.41 21.57 23.54
C ARG A 177 19.19 22.97 24.06
N ALA A 178 19.11 23.94 23.16
CA ALA A 178 18.76 25.30 23.47
C ALA A 178 17.57 25.75 22.61
N PRO A 179 16.34 25.24 22.85
CA PRO A 179 15.18 25.56 22.01
C PRO A 179 14.84 27.04 21.94
N ASN A 180 15.39 27.86 22.84
CA ASN A 180 15.21 29.30 22.90
C ASN A 180 16.27 30.10 22.12
N ARG A 181 17.31 29.43 21.62
CA ARG A 181 18.37 30.03 20.82
C ARG A 181 17.88 30.21 19.38
N VAL A 182 18.08 31.40 18.84
CA VAL A 182 17.90 31.66 17.40
C VAL A 182 19.11 31.11 16.66
N LEU A 183 18.88 30.23 15.69
CA LEU A 183 19.92 29.69 14.81
C LEU A 183 20.07 30.56 13.56
N ASN A 184 21.31 30.72 13.10
CA ASN A 184 21.62 31.36 11.82
C ASN A 184 21.68 30.32 10.71
N ILE A 185 20.97 30.60 9.62
CA ILE A 185 20.86 29.77 8.43
C ILE A 185 21.59 30.43 7.29
N LYS A 186 22.47 29.67 6.64
CA LYS A 186 23.31 30.13 5.53
C LYS A 186 22.79 29.56 4.22
N LEU A 187 22.42 30.45 3.32
CA LEU A 187 22.06 30.14 1.93
C LEU A 187 23.31 30.26 1.07
N LYS A 188 23.58 29.25 0.25
CA LYS A 188 24.75 29.21 -0.63
C LYS A 188 24.35 28.75 -2.03
N THR A 189 24.81 29.50 -3.02
CA THR A 189 24.80 29.15 -4.45
C THR A 189 26.25 29.13 -4.94
N ALA A 190 26.48 28.84 -6.22
CA ALA A 190 27.81 28.91 -6.83
C ALA A 190 28.46 30.30 -6.73
N THR A 191 27.67 31.38 -6.72
CA THR A 191 28.14 32.76 -6.83
C THR A 191 27.82 33.64 -5.62
N MET A 192 26.87 33.24 -4.77
CA MET A 192 26.37 34.05 -3.67
C MET A 192 26.28 33.24 -2.37
N THR A 193 26.55 33.90 -1.25
CA THR A 193 26.32 33.39 0.10
C THR A 193 25.61 34.47 0.92
N ALA A 194 24.58 34.10 1.66
CA ALA A 194 23.86 35.00 2.54
C ALA A 194 23.43 34.28 3.83
N THR A 195 23.43 34.98 4.96
CA THR A 195 23.05 34.44 6.26
C THR A 195 21.80 35.13 6.77
N PHE A 196 20.85 34.36 7.30
CA PHE A 196 19.59 34.85 7.85
C PHE A 196 19.32 34.18 9.20
N PRO A 197 18.81 34.90 10.20
CA PRO A 197 18.36 34.29 11.43
C PRO A 197 17.03 33.56 11.20
N ALA A 198 16.89 32.34 11.73
CA ALA A 198 15.60 31.65 11.85
C ALA A 198 14.78 32.26 13.00
N SER A 199 14.36 33.52 12.85
CA SER A 199 13.72 34.32 13.91
C SER A 199 12.24 34.56 13.69
N LEU A 200 11.64 34.00 12.63
CA LEU A 200 10.20 34.20 12.38
C LEU A 200 9.35 33.26 13.27
N PRO A 201 8.09 33.62 13.55
CA PRO A 201 7.15 32.70 14.20
C PRO A 201 6.85 31.50 13.29
N CYS A 202 6.84 30.28 13.85
CA CYS A 202 6.44 29.08 13.13
C CYS A 202 5.22 28.43 13.82
N PRO A 203 4.00 28.52 13.26
CA PRO A 203 2.79 27.97 13.88
C PRO A 203 2.90 26.48 14.26
N LEU A 204 3.62 25.69 13.47
CA LEU A 204 3.84 24.27 13.74
C LEU A 204 4.69 24.06 15.02
N LEU A 205 5.80 24.79 15.17
CA LEU A 205 6.64 24.74 16.38
C LEU A 205 5.88 25.29 17.60
N ILE A 206 5.15 26.39 17.43
CA ILE A 206 4.37 27.01 18.51
C ILE A 206 3.33 26.04 19.06
N ASN A 207 2.56 25.42 18.17
CA ASN A 207 1.54 24.45 18.57
C ASN A 207 2.14 23.14 19.10
N ALA A 208 3.41 22.85 18.78
CA ALA A 208 4.17 21.73 19.37
C ALA A 208 4.68 22.08 20.78
N GLY A 209 4.46 23.31 21.24
CA GLY A 209 4.79 23.81 22.58
C GLY A 209 6.19 24.40 22.69
N PHE A 210 6.80 24.82 21.59
CA PHE A 210 8.00 25.66 21.57
C PHE A 210 7.63 27.15 21.63
N LEU A 211 8.60 28.03 21.95
CA LEU A 211 8.35 29.46 22.11
C LEU A 211 7.86 30.15 20.83
N ILE A 212 7.15 31.27 21.01
CA ILE A 212 6.40 32.00 19.96
C ILE A 212 7.30 32.84 19.04
N PHE A 213 8.51 33.19 19.47
CA PHE A 213 9.25 34.31 18.90
C PHE A 213 10.37 33.96 17.90
N HIS A 214 10.60 32.68 17.58
CA HIS A 214 11.66 32.28 16.67
C HIS A 214 11.49 30.86 16.12
N GLY A 215 12.41 30.48 15.23
CA GLY A 215 12.52 29.15 14.63
C GLY A 215 11.98 29.06 13.21
N GLY A 216 11.14 29.99 12.76
CA GLY A 216 10.61 30.02 11.40
C GLY A 216 11.59 30.60 10.37
N ILE A 217 11.51 30.10 9.14
CA ILE A 217 12.27 30.54 7.97
C ILE A 217 11.28 30.95 6.87
N SER A 218 11.46 32.14 6.30
CA SER A 218 10.73 32.61 5.12
C SER A 218 11.58 33.63 4.36
N ILE A 219 12.12 33.24 3.22
CA ILE A 219 13.05 34.04 2.42
C ILE A 219 12.54 34.07 0.98
N GLN A 220 12.38 35.26 0.39
CA GLN A 220 12.01 35.36 -1.02
C GLN A 220 13.19 35.04 -1.93
N ILE A 221 12.94 34.24 -2.97
CA ILE A 221 13.90 33.88 -3.99
C ILE A 221 13.39 34.45 -5.32
N PRO A 222 13.87 35.66 -5.73
CA PRO A 222 13.30 36.38 -6.87
C PRO A 222 13.67 35.73 -8.21
N GLU A 223 14.88 35.20 -8.30
CA GLU A 223 15.43 34.60 -9.51
C GLU A 223 15.45 33.07 -9.44
N PRO A 224 15.22 32.36 -10.55
CA PRO A 224 15.34 30.91 -10.60
C PRO A 224 16.72 30.42 -10.19
N LEU A 225 16.76 29.41 -9.30
CA LEU A 225 17.99 28.72 -8.91
C LEU A 225 17.80 27.22 -9.09
N GLU A 226 18.68 26.60 -9.87
CA GLU A 226 18.70 25.13 -10.01
C GLU A 226 19.18 24.47 -8.71
N GLU A 227 20.08 25.14 -8.00
CA GLU A 227 20.74 24.62 -6.80
C GLU A 227 20.88 25.73 -5.75
N LEU A 228 20.27 25.53 -4.59
CA LEU A 228 20.40 26.39 -3.42
C LEU A 228 20.63 25.53 -2.18
N TYR A 229 21.83 25.57 -1.65
CA TYR A 229 22.14 24.88 -0.41
C TYR A 229 21.76 25.70 0.81
N VAL A 230 21.30 25.01 1.86
CA VAL A 230 20.86 25.65 3.09
C VAL A 230 21.46 24.92 4.29
N TYR A 231 22.31 25.62 5.04
CA TYR A 231 23.10 25.05 6.13
C TYR A 231 22.90 25.81 7.45
N PHE A 232 23.22 25.16 8.56
CA PHE A 232 23.43 25.84 9.84
C PHE A 232 24.81 26.48 9.89
N GLU A 233 24.87 27.81 10.02
CA GLU A 233 26.14 28.50 10.26
C GLU A 233 26.75 28.08 11.61
N ASP A 234 25.88 27.91 12.60
CA ASP A 234 26.22 27.60 14.00
C ASP A 234 26.72 26.16 14.24
N ALA A 235 26.70 25.27 13.23
CA ALA A 235 27.02 23.85 13.39
C ALA A 235 27.79 23.27 12.20
N GLN A 236 28.99 23.81 11.97
CA GLN A 236 29.93 23.32 10.96
C GLN A 236 29.35 23.16 9.54
N ASN A 237 28.30 23.91 9.20
CA ASN A 237 27.55 23.78 7.94
C ASN A 237 26.86 22.41 7.77
N GLU A 238 26.29 21.82 8.83
CA GLU A 238 25.30 20.74 8.67
C GLU A 238 24.12 21.24 7.82
N GLU A 239 23.67 20.44 6.85
CA GLU A 239 22.57 20.76 5.95
C GLU A 239 21.21 20.64 6.64
N LEU A 240 20.31 21.56 6.31
CA LEU A 240 18.91 21.43 6.69
C LEU A 240 18.25 20.35 5.84
N ILE A 241 17.30 19.63 6.44
CA ILE A 241 16.54 18.59 5.74
C ILE A 241 15.75 19.24 4.61
N GLY A 242 15.99 18.77 3.39
CA GLY A 242 15.43 19.34 2.15
C GLY A 242 16.43 20.15 1.32
N SER A 243 17.62 20.46 1.85
CA SER A 243 18.76 20.95 1.07
C SER A 243 19.40 19.81 0.24
N PRO A 244 19.97 20.08 -0.95
CA PRO A 244 19.81 21.33 -1.71
C PRO A 244 18.38 21.50 -2.25
N VAL A 245 17.95 22.74 -2.42
CA VAL A 245 16.62 23.13 -2.88
C VAL A 245 16.70 23.71 -4.30
N ALA A 246 15.80 23.28 -5.19
CA ALA A 246 15.61 23.92 -6.50
C ALA A 246 14.48 24.96 -6.44
N ALA A 247 14.83 26.23 -6.66
CA ALA A 247 13.89 27.34 -6.81
C ALA A 247 13.57 27.60 -8.30
N LEU A 248 13.18 26.55 -9.03
CA LEU A 248 12.86 26.66 -10.46
C LEU A 248 11.39 27.05 -10.68
N PRO A 249 11.07 27.81 -11.75
CA PRO A 249 9.68 28.09 -12.12
C PRO A 249 8.94 26.81 -12.56
N VAL A 250 7.63 26.95 -12.73
CA VAL A 250 6.79 25.95 -13.41
C VAL A 250 7.33 25.76 -14.83
N LEU A 251 7.38 24.50 -15.29
CA LEU A 251 7.75 24.21 -16.67
C LEU A 251 6.85 24.96 -17.66
N VAL A 252 7.46 25.64 -18.62
CA VAL A 252 6.76 26.15 -19.81
C VAL A 252 6.92 25.09 -20.91
N PRO A 253 5.84 24.45 -21.37
CA PRO A 253 5.90 23.46 -22.43
C PRO A 253 6.54 24.04 -23.70
N PRO A 254 7.36 23.27 -24.44
CA PRO A 254 7.80 23.66 -25.76
C PRO A 254 6.58 23.81 -26.68
N MET A 255 6.69 24.69 -27.69
CA MET A 255 5.66 24.80 -28.71
C MET A 255 5.47 23.45 -29.41
N PRO A 256 4.24 22.94 -29.52
CA PRO A 256 3.97 21.70 -30.24
C PRO A 256 4.48 21.79 -31.68
N GLU A 257 5.32 20.84 -32.08
CA GLU A 257 5.63 20.64 -33.50
C GLU A 257 4.65 19.61 -34.10
N GLU A 258 4.08 19.91 -35.27
CA GLU A 258 3.31 18.93 -36.04
C GLU A 258 4.27 17.98 -36.75
N VAL A 259 4.62 16.88 -36.06
CA VAL A 259 5.57 15.88 -36.55
C VAL A 259 4.93 14.50 -36.51
N ASN A 260 5.21 13.68 -37.53
CA ASN A 260 4.85 12.26 -37.50
C ASN A 260 5.77 11.52 -36.51
N SER A 261 5.45 11.56 -35.21
CA SER A 261 6.29 10.97 -34.16
C SER A 261 6.53 9.46 -34.33
N PHE A 262 5.76 8.77 -35.19
CA PHE A 262 5.99 7.38 -35.58
C PHE A 262 7.34 7.16 -36.31
N GLU A 263 7.82 8.18 -37.02
CA GLU A 263 9.09 8.16 -37.75
C GLU A 263 10.29 8.51 -36.87
N HIS A 264 10.04 9.02 -35.66
CA HIS A 264 11.07 9.41 -34.71
C HIS A 264 11.37 8.29 -33.70
N PRO A 265 12.56 8.33 -33.07
CA PRO A 265 12.84 7.49 -31.92
C PRO A 265 11.86 7.72 -30.77
N VAL A 266 11.73 6.74 -29.89
CA VAL A 266 11.00 6.87 -28.62
C VAL A 266 11.97 7.14 -27.48
N ASP A 267 11.65 8.09 -26.60
CA ASP A 267 12.44 8.32 -25.39
C ASP A 267 11.93 7.43 -24.25
N VAL A 268 12.81 6.59 -23.70
CA VAL A 268 12.54 5.78 -22.51
C VAL A 268 13.12 6.49 -21.30
N LEU A 269 12.26 7.21 -20.57
CA LEU A 269 12.61 7.99 -19.38
C LEU A 269 12.60 7.09 -18.14
N VAL A 270 13.74 6.97 -17.47
CA VAL A 270 13.91 6.18 -16.23
C VAL A 270 14.20 7.13 -15.06
N PRO A 271 13.20 7.53 -14.27
CA PRO A 271 13.41 8.38 -13.09
C PRO A 271 14.09 7.58 -11.98
N VAL A 272 15.15 8.14 -11.40
CA VAL A 272 15.95 7.50 -10.35
C VAL A 272 16.11 8.43 -9.15
N TYR A 273 15.96 7.88 -7.95
CA TYR A 273 16.24 8.59 -6.70
C TYR A 273 16.89 7.69 -5.64
N LYS A 274 16.45 6.44 -5.50
CA LYS A 274 17.02 5.43 -4.59
C LYS A 274 16.90 4.04 -5.24
N SER A 275 17.15 2.98 -4.46
CA SER A 275 16.94 1.57 -4.85
C SER A 275 17.93 1.10 -5.91
N LYS A 276 19.20 1.00 -5.52
CA LYS A 276 20.31 0.69 -6.40
C LYS A 276 20.13 -0.61 -7.17
N GLU A 277 19.87 -1.70 -6.45
CA GLU A 277 19.80 -3.05 -7.04
C GLU A 277 18.67 -3.12 -8.09
N ALA A 278 17.50 -2.59 -7.74
CA ALA A 278 16.35 -2.52 -8.63
C ALA A 278 16.65 -1.67 -9.88
N THR A 279 17.29 -0.52 -9.70
CA THR A 279 17.68 0.38 -10.80
C THR A 279 18.66 -0.31 -11.76
N LEU A 280 19.67 -1.00 -11.24
CA LEU A 280 20.63 -1.72 -12.07
C LEU A 280 19.98 -2.89 -12.81
N GLU A 281 19.06 -3.62 -12.18
CA GLU A 281 18.28 -4.69 -12.82
C GLU A 281 17.38 -4.13 -13.95
N CYS A 282 16.76 -2.97 -13.75
CA CYS A 282 15.98 -2.28 -14.77
C CYS A 282 16.83 -1.90 -15.98
N LEU A 283 17.95 -1.22 -15.76
CA LEU A 283 18.87 -0.81 -16.84
C LEU A 283 19.43 -2.01 -17.59
N GLU A 284 19.81 -3.08 -16.89
CA GLU A 284 20.29 -4.32 -17.53
C GLU A 284 19.20 -4.93 -18.43
N SER A 285 17.94 -4.93 -17.99
CA SER A 285 16.82 -5.43 -18.80
C SER A 285 16.60 -4.60 -20.07
N LEU A 286 16.73 -3.26 -19.98
CA LEU A 286 16.65 -2.35 -21.12
C LEU A 286 17.78 -2.61 -22.13
N PHE A 287 19.02 -2.76 -21.65
CA PHE A 287 20.16 -3.04 -22.53
C PHE A 287 20.00 -4.39 -23.25
N LYS A 288 19.52 -5.43 -22.56
CA LYS A 288 19.22 -6.74 -23.15
C LYS A 288 18.11 -6.66 -24.20
N ALA A 289 17.09 -5.83 -23.96
CA ALA A 289 15.96 -5.66 -24.86
C ALA A 289 16.26 -4.76 -26.07
N LYS A 290 17.25 -3.86 -26.02
CA LYS A 290 17.56 -2.87 -27.07
C LYS A 290 17.63 -3.50 -28.46
N SER A 291 18.40 -4.59 -28.61
CA SER A 291 18.58 -5.32 -29.89
C SER A 291 17.35 -6.10 -30.39
N LYS A 292 16.33 -6.27 -29.55
CA LYS A 292 15.11 -7.00 -29.89
C LYS A 292 14.01 -6.09 -30.43
N ASN A 293 14.12 -4.78 -30.22
CA ASN A 293 13.16 -3.80 -30.72
C ASN A 293 13.59 -3.27 -32.09
N LYS A 294 12.62 -3.12 -33.00
CA LYS A 294 12.80 -2.42 -34.29
C LYS A 294 12.63 -0.91 -34.15
N THR A 295 11.78 -0.50 -33.21
CA THR A 295 11.59 0.90 -32.83
C THR A 295 12.91 1.45 -32.30
N LEU A 296 13.44 2.46 -32.99
CA LEU A 296 14.58 3.22 -32.50
C LEU A 296 14.19 3.91 -31.20
N HIS A 297 15.06 3.87 -30.20
CA HIS A 297 14.78 4.45 -28.89
C HIS A 297 16.05 4.85 -28.17
N GLN A 298 15.92 5.84 -27.28
CA GLN A 298 16.98 6.34 -26.43
C GLN A 298 16.60 6.12 -24.97
N ILE A 299 17.50 5.54 -24.20
CA ILE A 299 17.33 5.41 -22.75
C ILE A 299 17.85 6.69 -22.11
N ILE A 300 17.03 7.33 -21.28
CA ILE A 300 17.35 8.58 -20.58
C ILE A 300 17.10 8.37 -19.09
N VAL A 301 18.17 8.25 -18.32
CA VAL A 301 18.14 8.12 -16.87
C VAL A 301 18.09 9.50 -16.25
N LEU A 302 17.02 9.79 -15.50
CA LEU A 302 16.75 11.06 -14.85
C LEU A 302 17.01 10.93 -13.34
N ASN A 303 18.26 11.14 -12.92
CA ASN A 303 18.66 11.08 -11.52
C ASN A 303 18.27 12.37 -10.79
N ASP A 304 17.30 12.29 -9.88
CA ASP A 304 16.68 13.41 -9.18
C ASP A 304 17.42 13.78 -7.88
N CYS A 305 18.74 13.98 -7.96
CA CYS A 305 19.61 14.22 -6.82
C CYS A 305 19.55 13.07 -5.79
N SER A 306 19.81 11.84 -6.26
CA SER A 306 19.88 10.64 -5.40
C SER A 306 20.82 10.86 -4.20
N PRO A 307 20.38 10.60 -2.96
CA PRO A 307 21.25 10.62 -1.78
C PRO A 307 22.13 9.37 -1.67
N ASP A 308 21.91 8.34 -2.50
CA ASP A 308 22.77 7.17 -2.59
C ASP A 308 23.87 7.43 -3.62
N ASN A 309 25.06 7.81 -3.12
CA ASN A 309 26.24 8.03 -3.96
C ASN A 309 26.66 6.77 -4.73
N SER A 310 26.48 5.60 -4.12
CA SER A 310 26.88 4.33 -4.73
C SER A 310 25.97 3.93 -5.90
N LEU A 311 24.72 4.39 -5.90
CA LEU A 311 23.81 4.29 -7.04
C LEU A 311 24.25 5.23 -8.17
N THR A 312 24.52 6.50 -7.85
CA THR A 312 24.97 7.49 -8.85
C THR A 312 26.27 7.05 -9.53
N GLU A 313 27.26 6.58 -8.77
CA GLU A 313 28.51 6.03 -9.30
C GLU A 313 28.28 4.79 -10.18
N ALA A 314 27.36 3.90 -9.80
CA ALA A 314 27.06 2.72 -10.59
C ALA A 314 26.43 3.09 -11.95
N ILE A 315 25.55 4.10 -11.99
CA ILE A 315 24.96 4.60 -13.25
C ILE A 315 26.02 5.30 -14.11
N ASP A 316 26.90 6.13 -13.52
CA ASP A 316 28.00 6.77 -14.25
C ASP A 316 28.94 5.72 -14.88
N ASN A 317 29.25 4.65 -14.15
CA ASN A 317 30.04 3.53 -14.67
C ASN A 317 29.34 2.77 -15.81
N LEU A 318 28.01 2.64 -15.76
CA LEU A 318 27.24 2.05 -16.85
C LEU A 318 27.20 2.97 -18.08
N ALA A 319 27.12 4.28 -17.89
CA ALA A 319 27.13 5.26 -18.98
C ALA A 319 28.44 5.22 -19.79
N GLY A 320 29.55 4.84 -19.16
CA GLY A 320 30.82 4.57 -19.86
C GLY A 320 30.85 3.27 -20.68
N LYS A 321 29.87 2.36 -20.50
CA LYS A 321 29.83 1.03 -21.13
C LYS A 321 28.68 0.85 -22.13
N HIS A 322 27.61 1.62 -21.97
CA HIS A 322 26.39 1.51 -22.75
C HIS A 322 25.95 2.87 -23.26
N ASP A 323 25.35 2.88 -24.44
CA ASP A 323 24.79 4.08 -25.07
C ASP A 323 23.41 4.42 -24.48
N PHE A 324 23.42 5.32 -23.48
CA PHE A 324 22.26 5.98 -22.86
C PHE A 324 22.64 7.35 -22.29
N VAL A 325 21.65 8.19 -21.99
CA VAL A 325 21.85 9.53 -21.42
C VAL A 325 21.63 9.49 -19.91
N HIS A 326 22.58 10.00 -19.12
CA HIS A 326 22.44 10.17 -17.66
C HIS A 326 22.33 11.66 -17.31
N ILE A 327 21.14 12.12 -16.92
CA ILE A 327 20.89 13.49 -16.48
C ILE A 327 20.84 13.51 -14.95
N LYS A 328 21.73 14.29 -14.34
CA LYS A 328 21.78 14.50 -12.88
C LYS A 328 21.17 15.85 -12.54
N ARG A 329 20.14 15.86 -11.70
CA ARG A 329 19.57 17.09 -11.14
C ARG A 329 20.41 17.56 -9.95
N PRO A 330 20.67 18.86 -9.82
CA PRO A 330 21.43 19.40 -8.69
C PRO A 330 20.61 19.44 -7.39
N ALA A 331 19.28 19.34 -7.47
CA ALA A 331 18.40 19.22 -6.32
C ALA A 331 17.18 18.35 -6.66
N ASN A 332 16.58 17.74 -5.64
CA ASN A 332 15.43 16.85 -5.80
C ASN A 332 14.18 17.67 -6.18
N LEU A 333 13.71 17.49 -7.41
CA LEU A 333 12.54 18.18 -7.96
C LEU A 333 11.23 17.44 -7.67
N GLY A 334 11.31 16.17 -7.32
CA GLY A 334 10.19 15.23 -7.29
C GLY A 334 9.90 14.64 -8.68
N PHE A 335 9.17 13.53 -8.68
CA PHE A 335 8.85 12.75 -9.87
C PHE A 335 8.22 13.61 -10.98
N ILE A 336 7.14 14.33 -10.66
CA ILE A 336 6.36 15.13 -11.64
C ILE A 336 7.28 16.10 -12.39
N ARG A 337 8.03 16.91 -11.65
CA ARG A 337 8.87 17.97 -12.21
C ARG A 337 10.06 17.40 -12.97
N ASN A 338 10.64 16.31 -12.50
CA ASN A 338 11.77 15.66 -13.17
C ASN A 338 11.34 14.99 -14.48
N ILE A 339 10.21 14.26 -14.47
CA ILE A 339 9.64 13.61 -15.67
C ILE A 339 9.18 14.63 -16.69
N ASN A 340 8.49 15.70 -16.28
CA ASN A 340 8.11 16.79 -17.18
C ASN A 340 9.31 17.34 -17.97
N ARG A 341 10.42 17.64 -17.27
CA ARG A 341 11.66 18.11 -17.90
C ARG A 341 12.31 17.05 -18.79
N GLY A 342 12.11 15.76 -18.50
CA GLY A 342 12.51 14.67 -19.39
C GLY A 342 11.69 14.64 -20.68
N MET A 343 10.36 14.80 -20.57
CA MET A 343 9.43 14.80 -21.71
C MET A 343 9.60 15.99 -22.67
N THR A 344 10.32 17.03 -22.25
CA THR A 344 10.65 18.20 -23.08
C THR A 344 11.98 18.10 -23.82
N LEU A 345 12.80 17.07 -23.57
CA LEU A 345 14.14 16.96 -24.18
C LEU A 345 14.07 16.85 -25.72
N HIS A 346 13.09 16.07 -26.20
CA HIS A 346 12.83 15.88 -27.62
C HIS A 346 11.32 16.07 -27.89
N PRO A 347 10.87 17.31 -28.22
CA PRO A 347 9.45 17.64 -28.38
C PRO A 347 8.78 16.94 -29.57
N GLU A 348 9.53 16.26 -30.42
CA GLU A 348 9.05 15.53 -31.60
C GLU A 348 8.78 14.03 -31.32
N ARG A 349 9.21 13.51 -30.16
CA ARG A 349 9.25 12.06 -29.88
C ARG A 349 8.13 11.58 -28.98
N ASP A 350 7.62 10.38 -29.23
CA ASP A 350 6.81 9.67 -28.22
C ASP A 350 7.68 9.35 -27.00
N VAL A 351 7.04 9.14 -25.86
CA VAL A 351 7.73 8.89 -24.58
C VAL A 351 7.21 7.60 -23.95
N VAL A 352 8.10 6.83 -23.36
CA VAL A 352 7.76 5.88 -22.31
C VAL A 352 8.40 6.37 -21.02
N TRP A 353 7.62 6.70 -20.00
CA TRP A 353 8.19 6.75 -18.66
C TRP A 353 8.13 5.35 -18.04
N LEU A 354 9.24 4.91 -17.49
CA LEU A 354 9.45 3.55 -16.99
C LEU A 354 10.11 3.63 -15.61
N ASN A 355 9.41 3.18 -14.57
CA ASN A 355 9.95 3.20 -13.22
C ASN A 355 11.26 2.41 -13.13
N SER A 356 12.18 2.88 -12.28
CA SER A 356 13.50 2.26 -12.10
C SER A 356 13.48 0.90 -11.41
N ASP A 357 12.33 0.44 -10.89
CA ASP A 357 12.13 -0.86 -10.26
C ASP A 357 11.34 -1.84 -11.14
N THR A 358 11.48 -1.70 -12.45
CA THR A 358 10.83 -2.54 -13.46
C THR A 358 11.84 -3.43 -14.19
N ARG A 359 11.34 -4.46 -14.88
CA ARG A 359 12.09 -5.15 -15.95
C ARG A 359 11.25 -5.28 -17.18
N VAL A 360 11.90 -5.05 -18.32
CA VAL A 360 11.34 -5.26 -19.66
C VAL A 360 11.91 -6.53 -20.30
N TYR A 361 11.24 -7.07 -21.31
CA TYR A 361 11.68 -8.29 -21.99
C TYR A 361 11.39 -8.25 -23.50
N SER A 362 12.30 -8.80 -24.30
CA SER A 362 12.13 -8.93 -25.76
C SER A 362 11.77 -7.61 -26.46
N ASN A 363 10.90 -7.65 -27.46
CA ASN A 363 10.40 -6.54 -28.26
C ASN A 363 9.20 -5.81 -27.59
N TRP A 364 9.30 -5.54 -26.29
CA TRP A 364 8.24 -4.92 -25.49
C TRP A 364 7.82 -3.55 -26.05
N LEU A 365 8.78 -2.72 -26.46
CA LEU A 365 8.52 -1.36 -26.93
C LEU A 365 7.79 -1.37 -28.28
N ASP A 366 8.19 -2.25 -29.19
CA ASP A 366 7.51 -2.42 -30.48
C ASP A 366 6.02 -2.75 -30.29
N ARG A 367 5.72 -3.65 -29.33
CA ARG A 367 4.34 -4.06 -29.01
C ARG A 367 3.54 -2.96 -28.33
N LEU A 368 4.15 -2.17 -27.44
CA LEU A 368 3.47 -0.99 -26.87
C LEU A 368 3.16 0.04 -27.96
N ARG A 369 4.14 0.34 -28.82
CA ARG A 369 3.97 1.29 -29.93
C ARG A 369 2.92 0.81 -30.93
N SER A 370 2.86 -0.48 -31.24
CA SER A 370 1.83 -1.00 -32.16
C SER A 370 0.41 -0.81 -31.61
N VAL A 371 0.21 -0.91 -30.30
CA VAL A 371 -1.07 -0.59 -29.66
C VAL A 371 -1.34 0.91 -29.70
N ALA A 372 -0.35 1.75 -29.39
CA ALA A 372 -0.51 3.20 -29.38
C ALA A 372 -0.93 3.75 -30.75
N TYR A 373 -0.47 3.12 -31.84
CA TYR A 373 -0.79 3.50 -33.20
C TYR A 373 -1.90 2.64 -33.84
N SER A 374 -2.57 1.80 -33.07
CA SER A 374 -3.74 1.03 -33.55
C SER A 374 -4.94 1.91 -33.87
N ALA A 375 -5.01 3.10 -33.27
CA ALA A 375 -5.97 4.14 -33.60
C ALA A 375 -5.39 5.54 -33.35
N GLN A 376 -5.97 6.55 -34.00
CA GLN A 376 -5.49 7.93 -33.88
C GLN A 376 -5.72 8.50 -32.48
N ASP A 377 -6.82 8.11 -31.83
CA ASP A 377 -7.34 8.61 -30.55
C ASP A 377 -6.80 7.86 -29.32
N VAL A 378 -5.86 6.93 -29.47
CA VAL A 378 -5.16 6.34 -28.33
C VAL A 378 -4.12 7.33 -27.83
N ALA A 379 -4.17 7.76 -26.57
CA ALA A 379 -3.17 8.64 -25.96
C ALA A 379 -2.04 7.86 -25.30
N SER A 380 -2.37 6.77 -24.60
CA SER A 380 -1.39 6.01 -23.83
C SER A 380 -1.63 4.51 -23.82
N VAL A 381 -0.57 3.78 -23.48
CA VAL A 381 -0.58 2.32 -23.39
C VAL A 381 0.14 1.84 -22.12
N THR A 382 -0.48 0.90 -21.40
CA THR A 382 0.07 0.25 -20.21
C THR A 382 0.13 -1.27 -20.42
N PRO A 383 1.25 -1.96 -20.11
CA PRO A 383 1.35 -3.43 -20.22
C PRO A 383 0.75 -4.17 -19.03
N PHE A 384 0.56 -5.49 -19.14
CA PHE A 384 0.35 -6.34 -17.95
C PHE A 384 1.59 -6.34 -17.06
N THR A 385 1.37 -6.59 -15.76
CA THR A 385 2.44 -6.67 -14.76
C THR A 385 2.04 -7.53 -13.56
N ASN A 386 3.01 -7.88 -12.71
CA ASN A 386 2.73 -8.50 -11.41
C ASN A 386 2.19 -7.48 -10.39
N ASN A 387 2.46 -6.17 -10.56
CA ASN A 387 2.09 -5.13 -9.62
C ASN A 387 1.74 -3.82 -10.33
N GLY A 388 0.47 -3.60 -10.70
CA GLY A 388 0.06 -2.42 -11.47
C GLY A 388 -1.45 -2.25 -11.55
N GLU A 389 -2.11 -2.35 -10.39
CA GLU A 389 -3.54 -2.09 -10.22
C GLU A 389 -4.42 -2.90 -11.20
N LEU A 390 -5.10 -2.23 -12.15
CA LEU A 390 -5.96 -2.87 -13.14
C LEU A 390 -5.21 -3.90 -13.99
N MET A 391 -3.92 -3.67 -14.23
CA MET A 391 -3.05 -4.52 -15.05
C MET A 391 -2.29 -5.57 -14.23
N SER A 392 -2.58 -5.69 -12.92
CA SER A 392 -2.02 -6.76 -12.10
C SER A 392 -2.47 -8.14 -12.56
N PHE A 393 -1.51 -9.04 -12.64
CA PHE A 393 -1.68 -10.45 -12.98
C PHE A 393 -0.99 -11.31 -11.89
N PRO A 394 -1.60 -12.43 -11.45
CA PRO A 394 -2.81 -13.08 -11.97
C PRO A 394 -4.14 -12.50 -11.49
N LYS A 395 -4.16 -11.60 -10.52
CA LYS A 395 -5.37 -10.97 -9.99
C LYS A 395 -5.26 -9.45 -10.06
N PRO A 396 -6.29 -8.73 -10.54
CA PRO A 396 -6.28 -7.27 -10.60
C PRO A 396 -6.29 -6.70 -9.19
N LEU A 397 -5.79 -5.48 -9.02
CA LEU A 397 -5.74 -4.75 -7.75
C LEU A 397 -4.97 -5.48 -6.63
N VAL A 398 -4.25 -6.55 -6.97
CA VAL A 398 -3.40 -7.30 -6.05
C VAL A 398 -1.96 -7.16 -6.52
N ALA A 399 -1.07 -6.73 -5.63
CA ALA A 399 0.36 -6.76 -5.86
C ALA A 399 0.87 -8.20 -5.68
N HIS A 400 1.45 -8.77 -6.72
CA HIS A 400 2.08 -10.09 -6.68
C HIS A 400 3.61 -9.96 -6.60
N PRO A 401 4.31 -10.94 -6.02
CA PRO A 401 5.76 -10.92 -5.93
C PRO A 401 6.45 -10.69 -7.28
N MET A 402 7.58 -9.98 -7.26
CA MET A 402 8.42 -9.80 -8.43
C MET A 402 8.85 -11.18 -8.97
N PRO A 403 8.55 -11.52 -10.24
CA PRO A 403 8.95 -12.82 -10.79
C PRO A 403 10.49 -12.95 -10.84
N THR A 404 11.03 -14.15 -10.98
CA THR A 404 12.43 -14.32 -11.41
C THR A 404 12.60 -13.89 -12.87
N PRO A 405 13.81 -13.58 -13.36
CA PRO A 405 14.03 -13.26 -14.77
C PRO A 405 13.50 -14.32 -15.75
N LYS A 406 13.60 -15.61 -15.37
CA LYS A 406 13.07 -16.73 -16.16
C LYS A 406 11.53 -16.74 -16.20
N GLN A 407 10.89 -16.54 -15.05
CA GLN A 407 9.42 -16.46 -14.97
C GLN A 407 8.89 -15.23 -15.71
N HIS A 408 9.58 -14.10 -15.64
CA HIS A 408 9.22 -12.91 -16.40
C HIS A 408 9.30 -13.14 -17.91
N ALA A 409 10.39 -13.75 -18.39
CA ALA A 409 10.54 -14.14 -19.79
C ALA A 409 9.41 -15.06 -20.27
N GLU A 410 9.03 -16.04 -19.43
CA GLU A 410 7.92 -16.95 -19.71
C GLU A 410 6.58 -16.21 -19.75
N LEU A 411 6.28 -15.36 -18.76
CA LEU A 411 5.05 -14.57 -18.73
C LEU A 411 4.92 -13.66 -19.95
N ASP A 412 5.98 -12.96 -20.36
CA ASP A 412 5.96 -12.12 -21.56
C ASP A 412 5.78 -12.95 -22.84
N TYR A 413 6.44 -14.10 -22.93
CA TYR A 413 6.25 -15.03 -24.04
C TYR A 413 4.80 -15.55 -24.13
N LEU A 414 4.21 -15.94 -22.99
CA LEU A 414 2.85 -16.44 -22.93
C LEU A 414 1.82 -15.34 -23.19
N ALA A 415 2.04 -14.11 -22.70
CA ALA A 415 1.21 -12.96 -23.03
C ALA A 415 1.21 -12.69 -24.54
N ARG A 416 2.40 -12.73 -25.16
CA ARG A 416 2.53 -12.62 -26.63
C ARG A 416 1.83 -13.77 -27.35
N LYS A 417 1.95 -15.00 -26.86
CA LYS A 417 1.32 -16.19 -27.45
C LYS A 417 -0.20 -16.17 -27.31
N ALA A 418 -0.71 -15.68 -26.18
CA ALA A 418 -2.15 -15.49 -25.96
C ALA A 418 -2.74 -14.55 -27.00
N ASN A 419 -1.95 -13.54 -27.42
CA ASN A 419 -2.26 -12.58 -28.49
C ASN A 419 -3.67 -12.02 -28.39
N GLN A 420 -4.09 -11.72 -27.15
CA GLN A 420 -5.40 -11.15 -26.87
C GLN A 420 -5.43 -9.70 -27.38
N PRO A 421 -6.59 -9.18 -27.80
CA PRO A 421 -6.70 -7.79 -28.22
C PRO A 421 -6.36 -6.85 -27.04
N PRO A 422 -5.81 -5.66 -27.31
CA PRO A 422 -5.71 -4.61 -26.31
C PRO A 422 -7.09 -4.23 -25.79
N VAL A 423 -7.17 -3.87 -24.51
CA VAL A 423 -8.43 -3.52 -23.84
C VAL A 423 -8.38 -2.06 -23.43
N GLU A 424 -9.43 -1.30 -23.68
CA GLU A 424 -9.51 0.09 -23.23
C GLU A 424 -9.56 0.15 -21.69
N LEU A 425 -8.82 1.10 -21.11
CA LEU A 425 -8.72 1.31 -19.68
C LEU A 425 -9.38 2.64 -19.29
N VAL A 426 -10.01 2.65 -18.11
CA VAL A 426 -10.48 3.91 -17.50
C VAL A 426 -9.32 4.81 -17.05
N MET A 427 -8.15 4.23 -16.77
CA MET A 427 -6.89 4.92 -16.48
C MET A 427 -5.74 3.94 -16.73
N GLY A 428 -4.61 4.43 -17.25
CA GLY A 428 -3.39 3.61 -17.29
C GLY A 428 -2.63 3.68 -15.95
N CYS A 429 -1.55 2.90 -15.84
CA CYS A 429 -0.78 2.79 -14.60
C CYS A 429 0.64 3.36 -14.79
N GLY A 430 1.11 4.16 -13.83
CA GLY A 430 2.32 4.97 -13.96
C GLY A 430 3.66 4.22 -13.99
N PHE A 431 3.69 2.90 -13.73
CA PHE A 431 4.96 2.13 -13.67
C PHE A 431 5.65 1.96 -15.03
N CYS A 432 4.85 1.86 -16.09
CA CYS A 432 5.29 1.75 -17.48
C CYS A 432 4.18 2.32 -18.36
N PHE A 433 4.39 3.53 -18.86
CA PHE A 433 3.34 4.31 -19.51
C PHE A 433 3.88 4.91 -20.80
N TYR A 434 3.43 4.33 -21.92
CA TYR A 434 3.69 4.87 -23.25
C TYR A 434 2.75 6.05 -23.50
N ILE A 435 3.26 7.19 -23.96
CA ILE A 435 2.49 8.39 -24.31
C ILE A 435 2.85 8.80 -25.74
N LYS A 436 1.83 8.96 -26.58
CA LYS A 436 2.02 9.56 -27.91
C LYS A 436 2.30 11.05 -27.79
N ARG A 437 3.22 11.54 -28.61
CA ARG A 437 3.54 12.97 -28.68
C ARG A 437 2.32 13.81 -29.05
N SER A 438 1.49 13.35 -29.98
CA SER A 438 0.25 14.06 -30.36
C SER A 438 -0.68 14.29 -29.17
N ALA A 439 -0.84 13.29 -28.31
CA ALA A 439 -1.66 13.41 -27.11
C ALA A 439 -1.00 14.32 -26.07
N LEU A 440 0.32 14.20 -25.87
CA LEU A 440 1.05 15.07 -24.94
C LEU A 440 0.98 16.56 -25.36
N ASN A 441 1.09 16.84 -26.66
CA ASN A 441 0.99 18.19 -27.22
C ASN A 441 -0.41 18.79 -27.05
N ASP A 442 -1.45 17.98 -27.21
CA ASP A 442 -2.83 18.42 -27.01
C ASP A 442 -3.17 18.55 -25.51
N VAL A 443 -3.02 17.48 -24.73
CA VAL A 443 -3.43 17.41 -23.32
C VAL A 443 -2.55 18.27 -22.41
N GLY A 444 -1.29 18.47 -22.77
CA GLY A 444 -0.27 19.11 -21.95
C GLY A 444 0.41 18.15 -20.99
N TYR A 445 1.32 18.69 -20.18
CA TYR A 445 2.22 17.95 -19.29
C TYR A 445 1.57 17.62 -17.92
N LEU A 446 2.32 17.00 -17.01
CA LEU A 446 1.87 16.75 -15.64
C LEU A 446 1.78 18.06 -14.84
N ASP A 447 0.85 18.13 -13.89
CA ASP A 447 0.60 19.34 -13.10
C ASP A 447 1.63 19.53 -11.96
N GLU A 448 2.57 20.47 -12.14
CA GLU A 448 3.61 20.79 -11.14
C GLU A 448 3.11 21.67 -9.98
N VAL A 449 1.88 22.17 -10.03
CA VAL A 449 1.36 23.19 -9.09
C VAL A 449 0.27 22.60 -8.19
N GLY A 450 -0.69 21.91 -8.79
CA GLY A 450 -1.85 21.36 -8.08
C GLY A 450 -1.60 20.00 -7.44
N LEU A 451 -0.58 19.26 -7.89
CA LEU A 451 -0.21 17.94 -7.35
C LEU A 451 1.14 18.00 -6.63
N SER A 452 1.22 17.30 -5.51
CA SER A 452 2.44 17.10 -4.73
C SER A 452 3.34 16.05 -5.39
N ARG A 453 4.66 16.29 -5.47
CA ARG A 453 5.83 15.43 -5.81
C ARG A 453 5.66 14.16 -6.67
N GLY A 454 4.66 13.30 -6.45
CA GLY A 454 4.26 12.12 -7.24
C GLY A 454 3.02 11.43 -6.67
N TYR A 455 2.59 10.34 -7.32
CA TYR A 455 1.31 9.61 -7.18
C TYR A 455 0.06 10.38 -7.61
N GLY A 456 -0.66 9.87 -8.62
CA GLY A 456 -1.90 10.45 -9.13
C GLY A 456 -1.69 11.41 -10.31
N GLU A 457 -0.45 11.72 -10.67
CA GLU A 457 -0.09 12.49 -11.87
C GLU A 457 -0.56 11.83 -13.16
N GLU A 458 -0.41 10.51 -13.27
CA GLU A 458 -0.89 9.71 -14.39
C GLU A 458 -2.41 9.67 -14.41
N THR A 459 -3.05 9.60 -13.23
CA THR A 459 -4.50 9.62 -13.10
C THR A 459 -5.07 10.95 -13.56
N ASP A 460 -4.55 12.07 -13.06
CA ASP A 460 -4.95 13.42 -13.51
C ASP A 460 -4.72 13.60 -15.02
N TRP A 461 -3.58 13.15 -15.54
CA TRP A 461 -3.28 13.26 -16.97
C TRP A 461 -4.23 12.42 -17.83
N CYS A 462 -4.53 11.18 -17.42
CA CYS A 462 -5.49 10.32 -18.12
C CYS A 462 -6.88 10.95 -18.14
N LEU A 463 -7.37 11.44 -17.00
CA LEU A 463 -8.68 12.07 -16.90
C LEU A 463 -8.75 13.35 -17.76
N ARG A 464 -7.70 14.17 -17.79
CA ARG A 464 -7.60 15.30 -18.73
C ARG A 464 -7.65 14.85 -20.18
N ALA A 465 -6.90 13.81 -20.54
CA ALA A 465 -6.88 13.28 -21.90
C ALA A 465 -8.27 12.80 -22.35
N GLN A 466 -9.01 12.10 -21.48
CA GLN A 466 -10.37 11.65 -21.75
C GLN A 466 -11.33 12.80 -22.04
N THR A 467 -11.21 13.95 -21.35
CA THR A 467 -12.07 15.12 -21.64
C THR A 467 -11.88 15.67 -23.06
N LYS A 468 -10.79 15.30 -23.73
CA LYS A 468 -10.46 15.65 -25.11
C LYS A 468 -10.71 14.51 -26.11
N GLY A 469 -11.32 13.42 -25.66
CA GLY A 469 -11.64 12.26 -26.51
C GLY A 469 -10.50 11.26 -26.69
N TRP A 470 -9.40 11.40 -25.95
CA TRP A 470 -8.32 10.41 -25.97
C TRP A 470 -8.64 9.18 -25.13
N ARG A 471 -8.15 8.02 -25.56
CA ARG A 471 -8.32 6.71 -24.92
C ARG A 471 -7.02 6.16 -24.36
N HIS A 472 -7.12 5.33 -23.34
CA HIS A 472 -5.99 4.63 -22.73
C HIS A 472 -6.13 3.13 -22.95
N MET A 473 -5.05 2.44 -23.32
CA MET A 473 -5.12 1.04 -23.71
C MET A 473 -4.23 0.14 -22.83
N GLY A 474 -4.77 -1.00 -22.43
CA GLY A 474 -4.04 -2.10 -21.80
C GLY A 474 -3.48 -3.03 -22.87
N ALA A 475 -2.16 -3.08 -23.01
CA ALA A 475 -1.47 -4.00 -23.91
C ALA A 475 -1.41 -5.41 -23.28
N THR A 476 -2.44 -6.21 -23.55
CA THR A 476 -2.62 -7.57 -23.01
C THR A 476 -1.58 -8.59 -23.47
N HIS A 477 -0.80 -8.25 -24.50
CA HIS A 477 0.24 -9.09 -25.08
C HIS A 477 1.66 -8.63 -24.74
N VAL A 478 1.83 -7.74 -23.74
CA VAL A 478 3.12 -7.29 -23.20
C VAL A 478 3.14 -7.48 -21.69
N PHE A 479 4.20 -8.05 -21.14
CA PHE A 479 4.38 -8.18 -19.70
C PHE A 479 5.65 -7.47 -19.21
N VAL A 480 5.49 -6.50 -18.32
CA VAL A 480 6.59 -5.79 -17.64
C VAL A 480 6.55 -6.11 -16.16
N ALA A 481 7.63 -6.68 -15.63
CA ALA A 481 7.70 -6.98 -14.20
C ALA A 481 7.97 -5.70 -13.41
N HIS A 482 7.37 -5.54 -12.24
CA HIS A 482 7.47 -4.34 -11.41
C HIS A 482 7.57 -4.74 -9.94
N SER A 483 8.62 -4.30 -9.25
CA SER A 483 8.78 -4.62 -7.83
C SER A 483 7.72 -3.91 -6.99
N GLY A 484 7.44 -2.65 -7.31
CA GLY A 484 6.43 -1.81 -6.69
C GLY A 484 6.70 -1.52 -5.22
N GLY A 485 7.54 -0.50 -4.99
CA GLY A 485 7.48 0.27 -3.74
C GLY A 485 8.71 0.27 -2.83
N HIS A 486 9.92 0.23 -3.37
CA HIS A 486 11.12 0.46 -2.54
C HIS A 486 11.37 1.95 -2.23
N SER A 487 10.66 2.88 -2.87
CA SER A 487 11.12 4.26 -2.92
C SER A 487 10.47 5.25 -1.96
N PHE A 488 9.33 4.96 -1.29
CA PHE A 488 8.62 6.04 -0.56
C PHE A 488 7.81 5.68 0.71
N GLY A 489 7.95 4.48 1.30
CA GLY A 489 7.43 4.17 2.65
C GLY A 489 6.01 4.68 2.99
N SER A 490 5.82 5.18 4.22
CA SER A 490 4.56 5.81 4.68
C SER A 490 4.29 7.19 4.06
N GLU A 491 5.30 7.86 3.51
CA GLU A 491 5.18 9.19 2.88
C GLU A 491 4.44 9.13 1.55
N LYS A 492 4.66 8.05 0.78
CA LYS A 492 3.90 7.71 -0.44
C LYS A 492 2.40 7.85 -0.21
N ALA A 493 1.93 7.29 0.90
CA ALA A 493 0.53 7.24 1.23
C ALA A 493 -0.05 8.65 1.44
N LEU A 494 0.70 9.51 2.13
CA LEU A 494 0.28 10.88 2.37
C LEU A 494 0.20 11.68 1.07
N TRP A 495 1.20 11.57 0.18
CA TRP A 495 1.17 12.26 -1.11
C TRP A 495 0.04 11.74 -2.00
N ALA A 496 -0.12 10.42 -2.10
CA ALA A 496 -1.24 9.81 -2.82
C ALA A 496 -2.59 10.28 -2.27
N TYR A 497 -2.74 10.35 -0.94
CA TYR A 497 -3.96 10.89 -0.32
C TYR A 497 -4.18 12.36 -0.70
N GLN A 498 -3.16 13.21 -0.58
CA GLN A 498 -3.26 14.65 -0.89
C GLN A 498 -3.66 14.86 -2.35
N ASN A 499 -3.01 14.15 -3.26
CA ASN A 499 -3.28 14.23 -4.69
C ASN A 499 -4.67 13.67 -5.02
N ASN A 500 -5.10 12.60 -4.36
CA ASN A 500 -6.46 12.06 -4.52
C ASN A 500 -7.55 13.05 -4.06
N VAL A 501 -7.28 13.93 -3.08
CA VAL A 501 -8.22 15.02 -2.74
C VAL A 501 -8.38 15.98 -3.91
N VAL A 502 -7.27 16.37 -4.54
CA VAL A 502 -7.27 17.26 -5.71
C VAL A 502 -8.00 16.60 -6.88
N ILE A 503 -7.69 15.33 -7.17
CA ILE A 503 -8.33 14.55 -8.24
C ILE A 503 -9.83 14.42 -8.01
N ARG A 504 -10.29 14.08 -6.80
CA ARG A 504 -11.74 14.00 -6.49
C ARG A 504 -12.46 15.33 -6.65
N GLN A 505 -11.79 16.45 -6.33
CA GLN A 505 -12.35 17.78 -6.56
C GLN A 505 -12.45 18.12 -8.04
N ARG A 506 -11.45 17.76 -8.85
CA ARG A 506 -11.43 18.00 -10.30
C ARG A 506 -12.37 17.08 -11.08
N TYR A 507 -12.46 15.82 -10.69
CA TYR A 507 -13.17 14.75 -11.41
C TYR A 507 -14.08 13.95 -10.47
N PRO A 508 -15.23 14.51 -10.02
CA PRO A 508 -16.09 13.88 -9.02
C PRO A 508 -16.68 12.51 -9.41
N LEU A 509 -16.71 12.19 -10.72
CA LEU A 509 -17.23 10.92 -11.23
C LEU A 509 -16.16 9.83 -11.42
N ALA A 510 -14.87 10.18 -11.32
CA ALA A 510 -13.77 9.26 -11.64
C ALA A 510 -13.77 8.00 -10.76
N GLU A 511 -14.02 8.15 -9.45
CA GLU A 511 -14.06 7.01 -8.52
C GLU A 511 -15.20 6.05 -8.86
N ARG A 512 -16.38 6.58 -9.20
CA ARG A 512 -17.53 5.76 -9.64
C ARG A 512 -17.28 5.07 -10.98
N GLN A 513 -16.60 5.74 -11.91
CA GLN A 513 -16.22 5.15 -13.20
C GLN A 513 -15.19 4.03 -13.01
N PHE A 514 -14.22 4.22 -12.12
CA PHE A 514 -13.25 3.20 -11.75
C PHE A 514 -13.93 1.99 -11.11
N GLU A 515 -14.82 2.20 -10.14
CA GLU A 515 -15.60 1.11 -9.52
C GLU A 515 -16.44 0.34 -10.54
N ALA A 516 -17.07 1.04 -11.49
CA ALA A 516 -17.83 0.41 -12.58
C ALA A 516 -16.93 -0.42 -13.50
N PHE A 517 -15.73 0.07 -13.83
CA PHE A 517 -14.74 -0.66 -14.61
C PHE A 517 -14.27 -1.93 -13.88
N VAL A 518 -13.95 -1.83 -12.59
CA VAL A 518 -13.55 -2.96 -11.75
C VAL A 518 -14.67 -4.00 -11.68
N ALA A 519 -15.92 -3.58 -11.54
CA ALA A 519 -17.07 -4.48 -11.50
C ALA A 519 -17.32 -5.19 -12.84
N ALA A 520 -17.06 -4.53 -13.97
CA ALA A 520 -17.21 -5.11 -15.30
C ALA A 520 -16.05 -6.04 -15.70
N ASP A 521 -14.85 -5.82 -15.14
CA ASP A 521 -13.58 -6.52 -15.42
C ASP A 521 -13.37 -6.87 -16.91
N PRO A 522 -13.30 -5.88 -17.81
CA PRO A 522 -13.11 -6.13 -19.24
C PRO A 522 -11.78 -6.82 -19.57
N LEU A 523 -10.83 -6.83 -18.63
CA LEU A 523 -9.55 -7.54 -18.75
C LEU A 523 -9.65 -9.04 -18.39
N ALA A 524 -10.77 -9.51 -17.84
CA ALA A 524 -10.94 -10.88 -17.35
C ALA A 524 -10.60 -11.92 -18.43
N GLU A 525 -11.10 -11.74 -19.66
CA GLU A 525 -10.85 -12.68 -20.77
C GLU A 525 -9.36 -12.79 -21.09
N ALA A 526 -8.67 -11.65 -21.23
CA ALA A 526 -7.24 -11.65 -21.53
C ALA A 526 -6.42 -12.25 -20.38
N ARG A 527 -6.79 -11.94 -19.13
CA ARG A 527 -6.15 -12.46 -17.91
C ARG A 527 -6.31 -13.97 -17.80
N ASN A 528 -7.53 -14.48 -18.04
CA ASN A 528 -7.85 -15.91 -17.98
C ASN A 528 -7.14 -16.72 -19.06
N HIS A 529 -7.01 -16.20 -20.28
CA HIS A 529 -6.23 -16.84 -21.34
C HIS A 529 -4.74 -16.96 -20.97
N LEU A 530 -4.14 -15.90 -20.42
CA LEU A 530 -2.75 -15.93 -19.95
C LEU A 530 -2.58 -16.91 -18.79
N LEU A 531 -3.52 -16.93 -17.84
CA LEU A 531 -3.57 -17.91 -16.75
C LEU A 531 -3.60 -19.35 -17.26
N ASN A 532 -4.50 -19.66 -18.20
CA ASN A 532 -4.63 -20.99 -18.79
C ASN A 532 -3.34 -21.45 -19.47
N LEU A 533 -2.68 -20.56 -20.21
CA LEU A 533 -1.39 -20.86 -20.84
C LEU A 533 -0.27 -21.09 -19.82
N LEU A 534 -0.26 -20.32 -18.74
CA LEU A 534 0.70 -20.47 -17.64
C LEU A 534 0.48 -21.77 -16.86
N GLU A 535 -0.77 -22.22 -16.72
CA GLU A 535 -1.08 -23.51 -16.11
C GLU A 535 -0.64 -24.68 -16.99
N GLN A 536 -0.82 -24.55 -18.32
CA GLN A 536 -0.39 -25.55 -19.29
C GLN A 536 1.14 -25.62 -19.45
N SER A 537 1.87 -24.53 -19.18
CA SER A 537 3.34 -24.51 -19.26
C SER A 537 4.02 -25.17 -18.07
N LYS A 538 3.32 -25.28 -16.92
CA LYS A 538 3.83 -26.02 -15.77
C LYS A 538 3.97 -27.49 -16.16
N PRO A 539 5.11 -28.15 -15.83
CA PRO A 539 5.24 -29.58 -16.06
C PRO A 539 4.07 -30.29 -15.36
N LYS A 540 3.44 -31.26 -16.03
CA LYS A 540 2.44 -32.15 -15.40
C LYS A 540 3.05 -32.65 -14.11
N ALA A 541 2.62 -32.08 -12.98
CA ALA A 541 3.10 -32.54 -11.70
C ALA A 541 2.65 -34.00 -11.58
N SER A 542 3.60 -34.93 -11.50
CA SER A 542 3.38 -36.15 -10.75
C SER A 542 2.85 -35.69 -9.41
N THR A 543 1.63 -36.06 -9.06
CA THR A 543 0.97 -35.72 -7.81
C THR A 543 2.00 -35.87 -6.70
N PRO A 544 2.48 -34.78 -6.08
CA PRO A 544 3.34 -34.95 -4.94
C PRO A 544 2.43 -35.61 -3.91
N ASN A 545 2.83 -36.79 -3.46
CA ASN A 545 2.26 -37.47 -2.32
C ASN A 545 2.56 -36.59 -1.09
N LYS A 546 1.90 -35.43 -1.00
CA LYS A 546 1.93 -34.57 0.17
C LYS A 546 1.25 -35.40 1.24
N LYS A 547 2.05 -35.99 2.12
CA LYS A 547 1.57 -36.41 3.43
C LYS A 547 1.03 -35.14 4.09
N SER A 548 -0.27 -34.90 3.93
CA SER A 548 -0.99 -33.95 4.76
C SER A 548 -0.93 -34.48 6.18
N ILE A 549 -0.47 -33.65 7.10
CA ILE A 549 -0.37 -33.98 8.52
C ILE A 549 -1.24 -32.95 9.22
N LEU A 550 -2.48 -33.34 9.56
CA LEU A 550 -3.28 -32.56 10.51
C LEU A 550 -2.49 -32.38 11.81
N LYS A 551 -2.76 -31.33 12.57
CA LYS A 551 -2.19 -31.20 13.91
C LYS A 551 -2.72 -32.34 14.78
N ARG A 552 -1.81 -33.22 15.23
CA ARG A 552 -2.13 -34.45 15.99
C ARG A 552 -2.07 -34.27 17.51
N GLU A 553 -1.70 -33.09 17.97
CA GLU A 553 -1.71 -32.76 19.38
C GLU A 553 -3.15 -32.57 19.83
N TYR A 554 -3.56 -33.32 20.87
CA TYR A 554 -4.89 -33.17 21.45
C TYR A 554 -4.98 -31.80 22.15
N PRO A 555 -5.94 -30.94 21.79
CA PRO A 555 -6.04 -29.60 22.36
C PRO A 555 -6.61 -29.61 23.77
N GLU A 556 -6.37 -28.54 24.54
CA GLU A 556 -7.12 -28.30 25.77
C GLU A 556 -8.58 -27.96 25.45
N LEU A 557 -9.52 -28.69 26.06
CA LEU A 557 -10.95 -28.55 25.81
C LEU A 557 -11.68 -27.82 26.96
N PRO A 558 -12.77 -27.08 26.65
CA PRO A 558 -13.29 -26.86 25.29
C PRO A 558 -12.44 -25.86 24.50
N GLY A 559 -11.61 -25.05 25.17
CA GLY A 559 -11.12 -23.80 24.57
C GLY A 559 -12.26 -22.82 24.33
N ARG A 560 -11.93 -21.63 23.81
CA ARG A 560 -12.93 -20.54 23.66
C ARG A 560 -13.50 -20.41 22.25
N TYR A 561 -12.69 -20.68 21.23
CA TYR A 561 -13.07 -20.52 19.82
C TYR A 561 -12.92 -21.83 19.06
N TRP A 562 -13.97 -22.22 18.34
CA TRP A 562 -13.98 -23.37 17.43
C TRP A 562 -14.21 -22.91 15.99
N LEU A 563 -13.54 -23.55 15.04
CA LEU A 563 -13.77 -23.33 13.61
C LEU A 563 -14.88 -24.26 13.08
N ILE A 564 -15.88 -23.69 12.39
CA ILE A 564 -16.81 -24.45 11.56
C ILE A 564 -16.06 -24.88 10.30
N ALA A 565 -15.69 -26.16 10.23
CA ALA A 565 -14.86 -26.70 9.15
C ALA A 565 -15.67 -27.19 7.94
N ASP A 566 -17.00 -27.26 8.04
CA ASP A 566 -17.86 -27.81 7.00
C ASP A 566 -18.17 -26.82 5.88
N GLN A 567 -18.35 -27.36 4.67
CA GLN A 567 -19.02 -26.64 3.59
C GLN A 567 -20.53 -26.69 3.81
N LEU A 568 -21.13 -25.55 4.14
CA LEU A 568 -22.50 -25.47 4.63
C LEU A 568 -23.55 -25.62 3.52
N SER A 569 -23.84 -26.87 3.14
CA SER A 569 -25.01 -27.25 2.35
C SER A 569 -26.32 -26.98 3.11
N GLN A 570 -27.48 -27.08 2.44
CA GLN A 570 -28.78 -26.86 3.07
C GLN A 570 -29.04 -27.79 4.27
N LYS A 571 -28.65 -29.07 4.20
CA LYS A 571 -28.81 -30.02 5.32
C LYS A 571 -27.84 -29.73 6.47
N LEU A 572 -26.55 -29.58 6.16
CA LEU A 572 -25.51 -29.33 7.18
C LEU A 572 -25.68 -27.97 7.86
N GLY A 573 -26.04 -26.92 7.12
CA GLY A 573 -26.26 -25.59 7.68
C GLY A 573 -27.38 -25.54 8.72
N ALA A 574 -28.45 -26.33 8.54
CA ALA A 574 -29.52 -26.45 9.54
C ALA A 574 -29.02 -27.10 10.85
N TYR A 575 -28.18 -28.13 10.77
CA TYR A 575 -27.57 -28.74 11.96
C TYR A 575 -26.64 -27.77 12.68
N TRP A 576 -25.79 -27.05 11.94
CA TRP A 576 -24.93 -26.03 12.49
C TRP A 576 -25.70 -24.89 13.17
N LEU A 577 -26.82 -24.45 12.59
CA LEU A 577 -27.67 -23.44 13.19
C LEU A 577 -28.27 -23.91 14.53
N ASN A 578 -28.72 -25.16 14.60
CA ASN A 578 -29.24 -25.74 15.84
C ASN A 578 -28.13 -25.90 16.90
N LEU A 579 -26.95 -26.36 16.49
CA LEU A 579 -25.79 -26.47 17.39
C LEU A 579 -25.34 -25.11 17.91
N ALA A 580 -25.24 -24.09 17.06
CA ALA A 580 -24.88 -22.74 17.45
C ALA A 580 -25.85 -22.19 18.52
N ARG A 581 -27.16 -22.37 18.32
CA ARG A 581 -28.20 -21.98 19.31
C ARG A 581 -28.10 -22.77 20.61
N TYR A 582 -27.77 -24.06 20.54
CA TYR A 582 -27.57 -24.89 21.72
C TYR A 582 -26.36 -24.42 22.53
N LEU A 583 -25.22 -24.19 21.87
CA LEU A 583 -24.00 -23.70 22.51
C LEU A 583 -24.23 -22.30 23.12
N ALA A 584 -24.89 -21.39 22.41
CA ALA A 584 -25.22 -20.06 22.95
C ALA A 584 -26.03 -20.10 24.26
N ARG A 585 -26.82 -21.16 24.49
CA ARG A 585 -27.66 -21.34 25.69
C ARG A 585 -26.96 -22.11 26.80
N ASN A 586 -26.25 -23.17 26.47
CA ASN A 586 -25.71 -24.14 27.45
C ASN A 586 -24.21 -23.99 27.68
N ASN A 587 -23.47 -23.45 26.71
CA ASN A 587 -22.03 -23.24 26.76
C ASN A 587 -21.67 -21.86 26.17
N PRO A 588 -22.12 -20.75 26.80
CA PRO A 588 -22.02 -19.41 26.22
C PRO A 588 -20.57 -18.90 26.01
N ASP A 589 -19.61 -19.53 26.68
CA ASP A 589 -18.18 -19.23 26.51
C ASP A 589 -17.60 -19.76 25.19
N ILE A 590 -18.24 -20.77 24.57
CA ILE A 590 -17.82 -21.35 23.30
C ILE A 590 -18.34 -20.51 22.14
N ARG A 591 -17.40 -19.99 21.35
CA ARG A 591 -17.67 -19.18 20.15
C ARG A 591 -17.30 -19.93 18.89
N LEU A 592 -18.08 -19.74 17.84
CA LEU A 592 -17.88 -20.37 16.55
C LEU A 592 -17.38 -19.33 15.53
N LEU A 593 -16.31 -19.67 14.82
CA LEU A 593 -15.81 -18.92 13.66
C LEU A 593 -16.23 -19.64 12.38
N VAL A 594 -16.72 -18.88 11.39
CA VAL A 594 -17.11 -19.40 10.08
C VAL A 594 -16.43 -18.59 8.97
N GLU A 595 -16.02 -19.26 7.89
CA GLU A 595 -15.50 -18.57 6.72
C GLU A 595 -16.59 -17.74 6.02
N PRO A 596 -16.25 -16.57 5.45
CA PRO A 596 -17.19 -15.75 4.69
C PRO A 596 -17.66 -16.43 3.41
N GLY A 597 -18.87 -16.08 2.94
CA GLY A 597 -19.42 -16.58 1.68
C GLY A 597 -20.26 -17.86 1.81
N SER A 598 -20.60 -18.24 3.05
CA SER A 598 -21.54 -19.33 3.31
C SER A 598 -22.98 -18.94 2.94
N PRO A 599 -23.77 -19.84 2.30
CA PRO A 599 -25.21 -19.62 2.11
C PRO A 599 -26.02 -19.46 3.41
N TRP A 600 -25.44 -19.84 4.56
CA TRP A 600 -26.05 -19.79 5.89
C TRP A 600 -25.50 -18.66 6.78
N GLU A 601 -24.65 -17.80 6.23
CA GLU A 601 -23.97 -16.73 6.97
C GLU A 601 -24.94 -15.85 7.77
N VAL A 602 -26.00 -15.34 7.13
CA VAL A 602 -26.99 -14.46 7.77
C VAL A 602 -27.68 -15.15 8.95
N GLN A 603 -28.10 -16.40 8.77
CA GLN A 603 -28.81 -17.18 9.78
C GLN A 603 -27.91 -17.49 10.97
N LEU A 604 -26.65 -17.88 10.71
CA LEU A 604 -25.68 -18.22 11.73
C LEU A 604 -25.25 -17.00 12.54
N LEU A 605 -25.03 -15.84 11.90
CA LEU A 605 -24.64 -14.60 12.58
C LEU A 605 -25.72 -14.02 13.50
N ASN A 606 -26.98 -14.45 13.35
CA ASN A 606 -28.04 -14.16 14.34
C ASN A 606 -27.75 -14.79 15.71
N CYS A 607 -26.95 -15.87 15.77
CA CYS A 607 -26.54 -16.47 17.03
C CYS A 607 -25.44 -15.62 17.67
N SER A 608 -25.59 -15.25 18.95
CA SER A 608 -24.67 -14.35 19.66
C SER A 608 -23.23 -14.86 19.76
N ASN A 609 -23.03 -16.17 19.65
CA ASN A 609 -21.74 -16.84 19.76
C ASN A 609 -21.09 -17.17 18.40
N VAL A 610 -21.70 -16.82 17.26
CA VAL A 610 -21.10 -17.04 15.93
C VAL A 610 -20.54 -15.74 15.38
N PHE A 611 -19.36 -15.81 14.78
CA PHE A 611 -18.65 -14.71 14.14
C PHE A 611 -18.04 -15.15 12.81
N LEU A 612 -17.92 -14.23 11.86
CA LEU A 612 -17.15 -14.47 10.64
C LEU A 612 -15.66 -14.38 10.96
N ILE A 613 -14.86 -15.14 10.22
CA ILE A 613 -13.45 -14.81 10.02
C ILE A 613 -13.44 -13.52 9.16
N PRO A 614 -13.02 -12.39 9.73
CA PRO A 614 -13.21 -11.10 9.10
C PRO A 614 -12.10 -10.83 8.08
N GLN A 615 -12.44 -10.17 6.99
CA GLN A 615 -11.46 -9.65 6.04
C GLN A 615 -10.99 -8.27 6.52
N VAL A 616 -10.11 -8.28 7.53
CA VAL A 616 -9.42 -7.06 7.98
C VAL A 616 -8.14 -6.93 7.17
N ALA A 617 -8.00 -5.83 6.43
CA ALA A 617 -6.79 -5.57 5.66
C ALA A 617 -5.55 -5.60 6.58
N SER A 618 -4.44 -6.12 6.05
CA SER A 618 -3.18 -6.48 6.72
C SER A 618 -3.21 -7.64 7.72
N LEU A 619 -4.36 -8.21 8.08
CA LEU A 619 -4.44 -9.39 8.93
C LEU A 619 -4.96 -10.58 8.11
N SER A 620 -4.13 -11.59 7.89
CA SER A 620 -4.57 -12.76 7.14
C SER A 620 -5.58 -13.58 7.95
N ASP A 621 -6.46 -14.34 7.29
CA ASP A 621 -7.37 -15.26 7.98
C ASP A 621 -6.62 -16.20 8.93
N LYS A 622 -5.39 -16.61 8.55
CA LYS A 622 -4.56 -17.50 9.38
C LYS A 622 -4.06 -16.79 10.63
N ASP A 623 -3.60 -15.54 10.48
CA ASP A 623 -3.16 -14.74 11.62
C ASP A 623 -4.35 -14.48 12.55
N PHE A 624 -5.53 -14.13 12.02
CA PHE A 624 -6.73 -13.93 12.81
C PHE A 624 -7.12 -15.18 13.60
N VAL A 625 -7.18 -16.35 12.94
CA VAL A 625 -7.49 -17.64 13.58
C VAL A 625 -6.46 -18.00 14.64
N SER A 626 -5.17 -17.75 14.38
CA SER A 626 -4.10 -17.97 15.34
C SER A 626 -4.22 -17.04 16.55
N LEU A 627 -4.48 -15.74 16.36
CA LEU A 627 -4.64 -14.76 17.44
C LEU A 627 -5.88 -15.04 18.29
N CYS A 628 -6.93 -15.61 17.70
CA CYS A 628 -8.11 -16.04 18.44
C CYS A 628 -7.85 -17.24 19.36
N GLY A 629 -6.73 -17.95 19.17
CA GLY A 629 -6.45 -19.18 19.90
C GLY A 629 -7.48 -20.26 19.63
N VAL A 630 -7.91 -20.41 18.37
CA VAL A 630 -8.88 -21.44 17.98
C VAL A 630 -8.34 -22.81 18.38
N SER A 631 -9.08 -23.54 19.21
CA SER A 631 -8.63 -24.80 19.80
C SER A 631 -8.81 -25.98 18.86
N LEU A 632 -9.85 -25.95 18.02
CA LEU A 632 -10.20 -27.05 17.13
C LEU A 632 -10.99 -26.61 15.89
N ALA A 633 -10.91 -27.45 14.86
CA ALA A 633 -11.80 -27.45 13.71
C ALA A 633 -12.85 -28.55 13.88
N LEU A 634 -14.14 -28.20 13.82
CA LEU A 634 -15.25 -29.13 14.00
C LEU A 634 -15.99 -29.36 12.67
N SER A 635 -16.20 -30.63 12.34
CA SER A 635 -16.97 -31.11 11.19
C SER A 635 -18.14 -31.94 11.69
N LEU A 636 -19.35 -31.64 11.23
CA LEU A 636 -20.53 -32.49 11.38
C LEU A 636 -20.71 -33.42 10.16
N ASP A 637 -20.02 -33.15 9.05
CA ASP A 637 -19.99 -34.08 7.90
C ASP A 637 -19.04 -35.26 8.18
N LYS A 638 -19.33 -36.40 7.55
CA LYS A 638 -18.52 -37.61 7.58
C LYS A 638 -17.76 -37.76 6.27
N ALA A 639 -16.48 -38.11 6.33
CA ALA A 639 -15.68 -38.40 5.13
C ALA A 639 -16.35 -39.46 4.24
N LYS A 640 -16.63 -39.10 2.98
CA LYS A 640 -17.34 -39.95 1.99
C LYS A 640 -16.40 -40.73 1.07
N SER A 641 -15.11 -40.40 1.07
CA SER A 641 -14.08 -41.05 0.26
C SER A 641 -12.81 -41.25 1.09
N SER A 642 -11.84 -42.01 0.56
CA SER A 642 -10.51 -42.16 1.13
C SER A 642 -9.51 -41.08 0.68
N ASP A 643 -9.91 -40.17 -0.21
CA ASP A 643 -9.05 -39.08 -0.70
C ASP A 643 -9.23 -37.83 0.16
N ILE A 644 -8.15 -37.40 0.80
CA ILE A 644 -8.11 -36.19 1.62
C ILE A 644 -8.49 -34.93 0.84
N ASN A 645 -8.14 -34.86 -0.44
CA ASN A 645 -8.41 -33.69 -1.27
C ASN A 645 -9.89 -33.54 -1.62
N SER A 646 -10.71 -34.54 -1.30
CA SER A 646 -12.16 -34.50 -1.51
C SER A 646 -12.93 -34.04 -0.27
N TRP A 647 -12.28 -33.92 0.90
CA TRP A 647 -12.95 -33.57 2.15
C TRP A 647 -12.62 -32.15 2.60
N PHE A 648 -13.59 -31.25 2.43
CA PHE A 648 -13.45 -29.83 2.74
C PHE A 648 -13.01 -29.56 4.18
N ALA A 649 -13.55 -30.28 5.17
CA ALA A 649 -13.17 -30.08 6.57
C ALA A 649 -11.71 -30.42 6.86
N ALA A 650 -11.16 -31.44 6.21
CA ALA A 650 -9.73 -31.76 6.31
C ALA A 650 -8.86 -30.66 5.69
N GLN A 651 -9.28 -30.09 4.56
CA GLN A 651 -8.59 -28.97 3.92
C GLN A 651 -8.60 -27.72 4.81
N GLN A 652 -9.72 -27.44 5.48
CA GLN A 652 -9.83 -26.31 6.40
C GLN A 652 -8.95 -26.48 7.65
N ALA A 653 -8.99 -27.67 8.25
CA ALA A 653 -8.13 -27.99 9.38
C ALA A 653 -6.64 -27.89 9.00
N GLU A 654 -6.24 -28.34 7.81
CA GLU A 654 -4.87 -28.19 7.30
C GLU A 654 -4.52 -26.74 6.98
N LYS A 655 -5.44 -25.96 6.38
CA LYS A 655 -5.26 -24.54 6.06
C LYS A 655 -4.86 -23.74 7.31
N TYR A 656 -5.56 -23.99 8.41
CA TYR A 656 -5.39 -23.28 9.68
C TYR A 656 -4.52 -24.03 10.71
N GLN A 657 -4.00 -25.22 10.39
CA GLN A 657 -3.16 -26.04 11.26
C GLN A 657 -3.85 -26.40 12.60
N LEU A 658 -5.13 -26.79 12.53
CA LEU A 658 -5.98 -27.12 13.67
C LEU A 658 -6.19 -28.63 13.81
N PRO A 659 -6.41 -29.15 15.03
CA PRO A 659 -6.89 -30.51 15.23
C PRO A 659 -8.34 -30.62 14.73
N LEU A 660 -8.63 -31.64 13.94
CA LEU A 660 -9.96 -31.89 13.36
C LEU A 660 -10.76 -32.84 14.23
N PHE A 661 -11.95 -32.41 14.65
CA PHE A 661 -12.95 -33.25 15.32
C PHE A 661 -14.11 -33.54 14.36
N ALA A 662 -14.43 -34.81 14.16
CA ALA A 662 -15.47 -35.22 13.21
C ALA A 662 -16.10 -36.59 13.57
N PRO A 663 -17.24 -36.97 12.96
CA PRO A 663 -17.77 -38.33 13.05
C PRO A 663 -16.73 -39.38 12.64
N ASN A 664 -16.71 -40.51 13.36
CA ASN A 664 -15.75 -41.59 13.15
C ASN A 664 -15.72 -42.10 11.70
N SER A 665 -14.53 -42.11 11.10
CA SER A 665 -14.27 -42.65 9.77
C SER A 665 -12.82 -43.14 9.65
N LEU A 666 -12.57 -44.08 8.73
CA LEU A 666 -11.21 -44.57 8.46
C LEU A 666 -10.28 -43.43 8.01
N LEU A 667 -10.80 -42.49 7.21
CA LEU A 667 -10.02 -41.34 6.76
C LEU A 667 -9.62 -40.44 7.95
N LEU A 668 -10.55 -40.10 8.84
CA LEU A 668 -10.26 -39.29 10.03
C LEU A 668 -9.12 -39.88 10.87
N HIS A 669 -9.16 -41.18 11.16
CA HIS A 669 -8.09 -41.86 11.91
C HIS A 669 -6.76 -41.84 11.15
N SER A 670 -6.78 -42.06 9.83
CA SER A 670 -5.56 -42.05 9.02
C SER A 670 -4.87 -40.68 8.99
N LEU A 671 -5.66 -39.60 9.09
CA LEU A 671 -5.16 -38.23 9.15
C LEU A 671 -4.68 -37.84 10.55
N GLY A 672 -5.04 -38.62 11.58
CA GLY A 672 -4.76 -38.31 12.98
C GLY A 672 -5.71 -37.28 13.59
N GLY A 673 -6.96 -37.19 13.08
CA GLY A 673 -8.01 -36.40 13.71
C GLY A 673 -8.71 -37.15 14.86
N PHE A 674 -9.55 -36.43 15.59
CA PHE A 674 -10.20 -36.88 16.82
C PHE A 674 -11.69 -37.15 16.60
N PRO A 675 -12.25 -38.19 17.26
CA PRO A 675 -13.68 -38.46 17.16
C PRO A 675 -14.51 -37.37 17.83
N ILE A 676 -15.62 -36.98 17.22
CA ILE A 676 -16.54 -35.97 17.77
C ILE A 676 -17.11 -36.36 19.16
N THR A 677 -17.09 -37.64 19.52
CA THR A 677 -17.48 -38.14 20.85
C THR A 677 -16.62 -37.59 21.97
N ASP A 678 -15.39 -37.17 21.67
CA ASP A 678 -14.50 -36.53 22.65
C ASP A 678 -15.04 -35.17 23.11
N LEU A 679 -15.98 -34.58 22.35
CA LEU A 679 -16.69 -33.35 22.67
C LEU A 679 -18.07 -33.56 23.31
N GLN A 680 -18.44 -34.80 23.66
CA GLN A 680 -19.80 -35.13 24.14
C GLN A 680 -20.26 -34.32 25.35
N ALA A 681 -19.33 -33.87 26.21
CA ALA A 681 -19.64 -33.04 27.37
C ALA A 681 -20.17 -31.64 27.00
N TYR A 682 -19.94 -31.19 25.77
CA TYR A 682 -20.27 -29.84 25.30
C TYR A 682 -21.36 -29.84 24.21
N LEU A 683 -21.64 -31.00 23.61
CA LEU A 683 -22.60 -31.18 22.53
C LEU A 683 -23.94 -31.72 23.06
N PRO A 684 -25.07 -31.49 22.37
CA PRO A 684 -26.34 -32.08 22.78
C PRO A 684 -26.33 -33.59 22.55
N GLU A 685 -27.00 -34.35 23.43
CA GLU A 685 -27.05 -35.83 23.36
C GLU A 685 -27.56 -36.37 22.01
N GLN A 686 -28.39 -35.61 21.29
CA GLN A 686 -28.94 -36.00 19.98
C GLN A 686 -27.94 -35.85 18.82
N LEU A 687 -26.79 -35.20 19.02
CA LEU A 687 -25.69 -35.11 18.05
C LEU A 687 -24.71 -36.31 18.15
N CYS A 688 -24.96 -37.25 19.07
CA CYS A 688 -24.21 -38.51 19.18
C CYS A 688 -24.49 -39.45 17.98
N PRO A 689 -23.49 -40.27 17.58
CA PRO A 689 -23.19 -40.66 16.19
C PRO A 689 -24.16 -41.62 15.48
N THR A 690 -25.35 -41.89 16.01
CA THR A 690 -26.34 -42.79 15.39
C THR A 690 -27.36 -42.11 14.48
N LEU A 691 -27.37 -40.77 14.37
CA LEU A 691 -28.47 -40.03 13.72
C LEU A 691 -28.09 -39.02 12.61
N ILE A 692 -26.83 -38.94 12.16
CA ILE A 692 -26.43 -38.09 11.00
C ILE A 692 -26.31 -38.89 9.70
#